data_AF-A0A6P7JZX3-F1
#
_entry.id   AF-A0A6P7JZX3-F1
#
_cell.length_a   1.000
_cell.length_b   1.000
_cell.length_c   1.000
_cell.angle_alpha   90.00
_cell.angle_beta   90.00
_cell.angle_gamma   90.00
#
_symmetry.space_group_name_H-M   'P 1'
#
loop_
_entity.id
_entity.type
_entity.pdbx_description
1 polymer ?
#
loop_
_entity_poly.entity_id
_entity_poly.type
_entity_poly.pdbx_seq_one_letter_code
_entity_poly.pdbx_strand_id
1 'polypeptide(L)'
;MEIMSGVLDPVLAEVGWDSRYAVPELNAENKALLEEICRKERERTQLEDKLEKNKEQKKNMANYLKNIKEELENTEALCEAKEREIELEKHLTALAERETSRLTQDTAKMENELSSLGERKNTLENNIFKAKQKLEEFRQQMNWDQQTMDCFLEESAGKYEDTMAINKYAQQDEQRIKSLILVIEKKSVEANEKLKALDKEKTETKLAQLALDKVTENLQQAHLETQQLTHLWENTIKYMKQQDAEMQQCALQLAQANQKLREKKAAIAEKKHLMEIQRDNRKETERKSAVANKQAVKLRQELKGQESDSGRLQDELKSCKGNLERKTSDVKMLTSHISTMKKDIQDYNDKLKEAKIHNAALEEKLKVVTQTALSEEERAAQMEQFLRDEEQASKELDIQLRDYNSELSHHKEHLQAIRMKKKDSAAQLSRSKSTIVRLHNQLKKQEEEITRQQTILRQVDSRNNALNKKLERLRGDDIPSDEKQMLDVKIAELTKHLEEKKTTAKMLTDMLKESETHIRCQKKEMEKSAAQKKDLTDKVEELNLFCSTSEKDLKKVRQRKQDSMVEHKFMKLEVERMRDLLYNKADGVLSLEKRKLNLQKAMKEREDEIKVYKEMLSQQLKLGEQERQRLSAELNEKLSKIETLKKRFEVVTLTKAGPEAEGEHSQAYYITKVAQEKGELKQKGDELDAKIHKLELENSALENTNQLFSNSNSVYRKSFNKAEESSPDYQEKLKLEEQLRAAEVKLKDNKRQIQELQQDMQERNKTLQNLQQEEQEEGEKMRINQTLLEKLNKDITVQKEKIDRATKQCSKLTKQIRSAKKTKSETLEEKDIKVTEMKEFNKVIDKMLNEAMEKNPDVRPALEKYFLQDNLSLPPPPSTPSTQRSFRTNSARSSTTSRPPASSASSRGASAPQPPTVKMVGLDLNLPVTSSPLTTSRRSSSGSSTKSGSSTKRNL
;
A
#
# COMPACT_ATOMS: atom_id res chain seq x y z
N MET A 1 36.43 -157.01 -52.99
CA MET A 1 35.88 -157.93 -51.95
C MET A 1 37.02 -158.43 -51.04
N GLU A 2 38.12 -157.67 -50.89
CA GLU A 2 39.36 -158.12 -50.24
C GLU A 2 39.45 -157.89 -48.73
N ILE A 3 38.46 -157.22 -48.10
CA ILE A 3 38.56 -156.83 -46.69
C ILE A 3 38.41 -158.03 -45.72
N MET A 4 37.82 -159.15 -46.14
CA MET A 4 37.52 -160.27 -45.24
C MET A 4 38.68 -161.26 -45.00
N SER A 5 39.62 -161.45 -45.94
CA SER A 5 40.73 -162.40 -45.73
C SER A 5 41.72 -161.86 -44.67
N GLY A 6 42.10 -160.58 -44.78
CA GLY A 6 43.02 -159.93 -43.84
C GLY A 6 42.53 -159.77 -42.40
N VAL A 7 41.32 -160.24 -42.07
CA VAL A 7 40.75 -160.23 -40.72
C VAL A 7 40.55 -161.64 -40.15
N LEU A 8 40.36 -162.67 -40.98
CA LEU A 8 40.24 -164.06 -40.49
C LEU A 8 41.59 -164.71 -40.19
N ASP A 9 42.61 -164.49 -41.00
CA ASP A 9 43.91 -165.16 -40.85
C ASP A 9 44.57 -164.95 -39.46
N PRO A 10 44.57 -163.74 -38.86
CA PRO A 10 45.11 -163.56 -37.50
C PRO A 10 44.29 -164.28 -36.43
N VAL A 11 42.95 -164.29 -36.59
CA VAL A 11 42.02 -164.85 -35.60
C VAL A 11 42.08 -166.38 -35.58
N LEU A 12 42.28 -167.02 -36.74
CA LEU A 12 42.48 -168.47 -36.81
C LEU A 12 43.86 -168.89 -36.25
N ALA A 13 44.88 -168.03 -36.34
CA ALA A 13 46.21 -168.28 -35.79
C ALA A 13 46.25 -168.21 -34.25
N GLU A 14 45.61 -167.23 -33.61
CA GLU A 14 45.58 -167.10 -32.14
C GLU A 14 44.83 -168.24 -31.42
N VAL A 15 43.92 -168.94 -32.13
CA VAL A 15 43.05 -169.99 -31.55
C VAL A 15 43.65 -171.41 -31.70
N GLY A 16 44.81 -171.55 -32.37
CA GLY A 16 45.52 -172.83 -32.46
C GLY A 16 44.82 -173.89 -33.33
N TRP A 17 44.11 -173.46 -34.37
CA TRP A 17 43.22 -174.30 -35.18
C TRP A 17 44.01 -175.24 -36.12
N ASP A 18 43.78 -176.56 -36.04
CA ASP A 18 44.40 -177.55 -36.92
C ASP A 18 43.84 -177.42 -38.35
N SER A 19 44.73 -177.24 -39.34
CA SER A 19 44.39 -176.98 -40.75
C SER A 19 43.70 -178.14 -41.48
N ARG A 20 43.40 -179.23 -40.78
CA ARG A 20 42.63 -180.39 -41.27
C ARG A 20 41.11 -180.24 -41.09
N TYR A 21 40.64 -179.14 -40.49
CA TYR A 21 39.21 -178.79 -40.41
C TYR A 21 38.89 -177.55 -41.25
N ALA A 22 37.85 -177.62 -42.08
CA ALA A 22 37.47 -176.55 -43.00
C ALA A 22 36.87 -175.32 -42.28
N VAL A 23 37.21 -174.13 -42.77
CA VAL A 23 36.70 -172.84 -42.27
C VAL A 23 35.26 -172.62 -42.77
N PRO A 24 34.29 -172.20 -41.91
CA PRO A 24 32.92 -171.94 -42.33
C PRO A 24 32.77 -170.72 -43.25
N GLU A 25 31.93 -170.83 -44.29
CA GLU A 25 31.54 -169.69 -45.12
C GLU A 25 30.46 -168.81 -44.46
N LEU A 26 30.48 -167.51 -44.76
CA LEU A 26 29.51 -166.52 -44.24
C LEU A 26 28.17 -166.58 -44.97
N ASN A 27 27.07 -166.36 -44.24
CA ASN A 27 25.72 -166.48 -44.79
C ASN A 27 25.35 -165.35 -45.79
N ALA A 28 24.28 -165.57 -46.56
CA ALA A 28 23.83 -164.66 -47.61
C ALA A 28 23.30 -163.30 -47.07
N GLU A 29 22.66 -163.30 -45.89
CA GLU A 29 22.07 -162.11 -45.28
C GLU A 29 23.13 -161.07 -44.90
N ASN A 30 24.22 -161.53 -44.29
CA ASN A 30 25.38 -160.70 -43.94
C ASN A 30 26.05 -160.08 -45.17
N LYS A 31 25.96 -160.73 -46.33
CA LYS A 31 26.49 -160.22 -47.60
C LYS A 31 25.61 -159.10 -48.18
N ALA A 32 24.28 -159.26 -48.09
CA ALA A 32 23.32 -158.24 -48.53
C ALA A 32 23.37 -156.96 -47.66
N LEU A 33 23.48 -157.11 -46.34
CA LEU A 33 23.65 -155.97 -45.40
C LEU A 33 24.90 -155.13 -45.74
N LEU A 34 25.99 -155.78 -46.15
CA LEU A 34 27.24 -155.11 -46.51
C LEU A 34 27.12 -154.24 -47.77
N GLU A 35 26.36 -154.68 -48.78
CA GLU A 35 26.07 -153.87 -49.97
C GLU A 35 25.14 -152.68 -49.67
N GLU A 36 24.20 -152.83 -48.74
CA GLU A 36 23.35 -151.73 -48.29
C GLU A 36 24.15 -150.65 -47.52
N ILE A 37 25.09 -151.04 -46.66
CA ILE A 37 26.02 -150.11 -46.00
C ILE A 37 26.80 -149.30 -47.04
N CYS A 38 27.43 -149.98 -48.00
CA CYS A 38 28.17 -149.32 -49.08
C CYS A 38 27.30 -148.48 -50.04
N ARG A 39 25.96 -148.63 -50.02
CA ARG A 39 25.03 -147.68 -50.65
C ARG A 39 24.82 -146.45 -49.78
N LYS A 40 24.55 -146.63 -48.49
CA LYS A 40 24.28 -145.53 -47.54
C LYS A 40 25.47 -144.60 -47.35
N GLU A 41 26.69 -145.11 -47.40
CA GLU A 41 27.92 -144.29 -47.37
C GLU A 41 28.01 -143.32 -48.56
N ARG A 42 27.61 -143.75 -49.77
CA ARG A 42 27.57 -142.90 -50.98
C ARG A 42 26.42 -141.91 -50.99
N GLU A 43 25.31 -142.21 -50.31
CA GLU A 43 24.26 -141.22 -50.05
C GLU A 43 24.74 -140.16 -49.04
N ARG A 44 25.53 -140.56 -48.03
CA ARG A 44 26.07 -139.67 -46.99
C ARG A 44 26.96 -138.56 -47.57
N THR A 45 27.94 -138.92 -48.41
CA THR A 45 28.87 -137.94 -49.00
C THR A 45 28.17 -136.94 -49.93
N GLN A 46 27.17 -137.36 -50.68
CA GLN A 46 26.35 -136.45 -51.50
C GLN A 46 25.48 -135.49 -50.67
N LEU A 47 25.18 -135.82 -49.42
CA LEU A 47 24.49 -134.92 -48.48
C LEU A 47 25.48 -134.00 -47.78
N GLU A 48 26.69 -134.46 -47.45
CA GLU A 48 27.79 -133.64 -46.93
C GLU A 48 28.17 -132.53 -47.93
N ASP A 49 28.35 -132.84 -49.21
CA ASP A 49 28.60 -131.86 -50.29
C ASP A 49 27.51 -130.77 -50.41
N LYS A 50 26.25 -131.16 -50.23
CA LYS A 50 25.10 -130.23 -50.27
C LYS A 50 25.02 -129.39 -48.99
N LEU A 51 25.35 -129.98 -47.85
CA LEU A 51 25.42 -129.29 -46.57
C LEU A 51 26.50 -128.19 -46.62
N GLU A 52 27.68 -128.47 -47.15
CA GLU A 52 28.78 -127.49 -47.20
C GLU A 52 28.47 -126.30 -48.12
N LYS A 53 27.89 -126.55 -49.30
CA LYS A 53 27.41 -125.49 -50.21
C LYS A 53 26.34 -124.62 -49.53
N ASN A 54 25.45 -125.22 -48.75
CA ASN A 54 24.46 -124.47 -47.96
C ASN A 54 25.10 -123.68 -46.80
N LYS A 55 26.15 -124.20 -46.14
CA LYS A 55 26.92 -123.44 -45.13
C LYS A 55 27.60 -122.22 -45.75
N GLU A 56 28.22 -122.36 -46.92
CA GLU A 56 28.90 -121.25 -47.61
C GLU A 56 27.91 -120.17 -48.07
N GLN A 57 26.78 -120.56 -48.67
CA GLN A 57 25.70 -119.60 -48.98
C GLN A 57 25.17 -118.90 -47.73
N LYS A 58 24.96 -119.63 -46.62
CA LYS A 58 24.54 -119.06 -45.34
C LYS A 58 25.58 -118.11 -44.74
N LYS A 59 26.87 -118.41 -44.86
CA LYS A 59 27.99 -117.55 -44.45
C LYS A 59 28.03 -116.26 -45.25
N ASN A 60 27.88 -116.34 -46.57
CA ASN A 60 27.84 -115.16 -47.44
C ASN A 60 26.59 -114.29 -47.15
N MET A 61 25.42 -114.90 -46.97
CA MET A 61 24.21 -114.18 -46.57
C MET A 61 24.33 -113.55 -45.17
N ALA A 62 24.99 -114.21 -44.22
CA ALA A 62 25.28 -113.65 -42.90
C ALA A 62 26.23 -112.44 -42.98
N ASN A 63 27.23 -112.47 -43.87
CA ASN A 63 28.11 -111.33 -44.14
C ASN A 63 27.33 -110.17 -44.77
N TYR A 64 26.46 -110.41 -45.77
CA TYR A 64 25.61 -109.35 -46.32
C TYR A 64 24.67 -108.74 -45.28
N LEU A 65 24.05 -109.58 -44.42
CA LEU A 65 23.22 -109.10 -43.30
C LEU A 65 24.03 -108.34 -42.24
N LYS A 66 25.31 -108.66 -42.04
CA LYS A 66 26.20 -107.90 -41.17
C LYS A 66 26.50 -106.53 -41.77
N ASN A 67 26.92 -106.46 -43.04
CA ASN A 67 27.19 -105.20 -43.72
C ASN A 67 25.94 -104.29 -43.77
N ILE A 68 24.75 -104.85 -44.05
CA ILE A 68 23.48 -104.10 -44.05
C ILE A 68 23.15 -103.55 -42.66
N LYS A 69 23.52 -104.24 -41.57
CA LYS A 69 23.39 -103.72 -40.21
C LYS A 69 24.40 -102.63 -39.90
N GLU A 70 25.66 -102.80 -40.31
CA GLU A 70 26.69 -101.77 -40.12
C GLU A 70 26.34 -100.48 -40.89
N GLU A 71 25.80 -100.58 -42.11
CA GLU A 71 25.25 -99.44 -42.83
C GLU A 71 23.99 -98.85 -42.16
N LEU A 72 23.08 -99.68 -41.63
CA LEU A 72 21.92 -99.19 -40.88
C LEU A 72 22.35 -98.42 -39.62
N GLU A 73 23.22 -99.00 -38.79
CA GLU A 73 23.78 -98.38 -37.59
C GLU A 73 24.52 -97.06 -37.92
N ASN A 74 25.25 -97.01 -39.04
CA ASN A 74 25.85 -95.77 -39.56
C ASN A 74 24.79 -94.72 -39.95
N THR A 75 23.69 -95.11 -40.62
CA THR A 75 22.61 -94.17 -40.98
C THR A 75 21.80 -93.70 -39.77
N GLU A 76 21.56 -94.57 -38.78
CA GLU A 76 20.89 -94.23 -37.53
C GLU A 76 21.73 -93.23 -36.72
N ALA A 77 23.05 -93.47 -36.58
CA ALA A 77 23.97 -92.52 -35.94
C ALA A 77 24.07 -91.16 -36.67
N LEU A 78 23.92 -91.15 -38.01
CA LEU A 78 23.85 -89.92 -38.80
C LEU A 78 22.52 -89.18 -38.61
N CYS A 79 21.40 -89.91 -38.51
CA CYS A 79 20.09 -89.35 -38.16
C CYS A 79 20.11 -88.73 -36.76
N GLU A 80 20.60 -89.44 -35.73
CA GLU A 80 20.78 -88.87 -34.38
C GLU A 80 21.67 -87.63 -34.38
N ALA A 81 22.73 -87.61 -35.21
CA ALA A 81 23.59 -86.44 -35.34
C ALA A 81 22.83 -85.25 -35.93
N LYS A 82 21.97 -85.47 -36.92
CA LYS A 82 21.12 -84.42 -37.51
C LYS A 82 19.99 -83.99 -36.58
N GLU A 83 19.41 -84.88 -35.77
CA GLU A 83 18.46 -84.50 -34.74
C GLU A 83 19.13 -83.61 -33.68
N ARG A 84 20.33 -83.97 -33.21
CA ARG A 84 21.13 -83.13 -32.30
C ARG A 84 21.53 -81.78 -32.90
N GLU A 85 21.86 -81.71 -34.20
CA GLU A 85 22.06 -80.43 -34.90
C GLU A 85 20.77 -79.58 -34.90
N ILE A 86 19.62 -80.18 -35.25
CA ILE A 86 18.31 -79.50 -35.27
C ILE A 86 17.90 -79.01 -33.86
N GLU A 87 18.22 -79.76 -32.80
CA GLU A 87 18.01 -79.32 -31.41
C GLU A 87 18.91 -78.13 -31.04
N LEU A 88 20.17 -78.13 -31.47
CA LEU A 88 21.08 -77.00 -31.30
C LEU A 88 20.61 -75.76 -32.08
N GLU A 89 20.14 -75.91 -33.32
CA GLU A 89 19.55 -74.82 -34.10
C GLU A 89 18.28 -74.24 -33.46
N LYS A 90 17.37 -75.10 -32.97
CA LYS A 90 16.19 -74.67 -32.19
C LYS A 90 16.60 -73.91 -30.92
N HIS A 91 17.62 -74.39 -30.21
CA HIS A 91 18.11 -73.74 -29.00
C HIS A 91 18.76 -72.38 -29.29
N LEU A 92 19.60 -72.28 -30.34
CA LEU A 92 20.22 -71.03 -30.80
C LEU A 92 19.17 -70.03 -31.30
N THR A 93 18.15 -70.49 -32.04
CA THR A 93 17.02 -69.66 -32.48
C THR A 93 16.25 -69.12 -31.27
N ALA A 94 15.90 -69.98 -30.32
CA ALA A 94 15.23 -69.56 -29.09
C ALA A 94 16.10 -68.66 -28.18
N LEU A 95 17.43 -68.70 -28.29
CA LEU A 95 18.32 -67.71 -27.65
C LEU A 95 18.25 -66.37 -28.38
N ALA A 96 18.31 -66.36 -29.72
CA ALA A 96 18.18 -65.15 -30.53
C ALA A 96 16.80 -64.47 -30.38
N GLU A 97 15.72 -65.24 -30.28
CA GLU A 97 14.36 -64.75 -29.98
C GLU A 97 14.27 -64.12 -28.58
N ARG A 98 14.91 -64.71 -27.57
CA ARG A 98 14.98 -64.11 -26.22
C ARG A 98 15.85 -62.86 -26.19
N GLU A 99 16.96 -62.85 -26.93
CA GLU A 99 17.87 -61.70 -27.04
C GLU A 99 17.17 -60.53 -27.75
N THR A 100 16.52 -60.77 -28.89
CA THR A 100 15.72 -59.76 -29.59
C THR A 100 14.49 -59.31 -28.78
N SER A 101 13.84 -60.20 -28.03
CA SER A 101 12.79 -59.83 -27.08
C SER A 101 13.31 -58.95 -25.94
N ARG A 102 14.52 -59.19 -25.43
CA ARG A 102 15.15 -58.32 -24.43
C ARG A 102 15.52 -56.97 -25.04
N LEU A 103 16.18 -56.95 -26.18
CA LEU A 103 16.61 -55.73 -26.88
C LEU A 103 15.42 -54.86 -27.30
N THR A 104 14.30 -55.44 -27.75
CA THR A 104 13.06 -54.68 -28.04
C THR A 104 12.41 -54.16 -26.76
N GLN A 105 12.38 -54.93 -25.67
CA GLN A 105 11.90 -54.43 -24.37
C GLN A 105 12.78 -53.29 -23.83
N ASP A 106 14.10 -53.39 -23.96
CA ASP A 106 15.06 -52.37 -23.54
C ASP A 106 14.98 -51.13 -24.44
N THR A 107 14.80 -51.29 -25.76
CA THR A 107 14.53 -50.18 -26.68
C THR A 107 13.25 -49.45 -26.29
N ALA A 108 12.17 -50.18 -26.01
CA ALA A 108 10.91 -49.58 -25.55
C ALA A 108 11.06 -48.87 -24.19
N LYS A 109 11.91 -49.35 -23.26
CA LYS A 109 12.24 -48.59 -22.04
C LYS A 109 12.93 -47.27 -22.38
N MET A 110 13.96 -47.32 -23.23
CA MET A 110 14.71 -46.13 -23.65
C MET A 110 13.83 -45.12 -24.42
N GLU A 111 12.88 -45.57 -25.23
CA GLU A 111 11.90 -44.70 -25.91
C GLU A 111 10.91 -44.05 -24.94
N ASN A 112 10.44 -44.78 -23.93
CA ASN A 112 9.61 -44.21 -22.86
C ASN A 112 10.41 -43.22 -21.99
N GLU A 113 11.67 -43.52 -21.67
CA GLU A 113 12.57 -42.60 -20.97
C GLU A 113 12.82 -41.33 -21.79
N LEU A 114 13.16 -41.45 -23.10
CA LEU A 114 13.31 -40.33 -24.02
C LEU A 114 12.03 -39.49 -24.13
N SER A 115 10.86 -40.13 -24.17
CA SER A 115 9.56 -39.44 -24.16
C SER A 115 9.35 -38.66 -22.87
N SER A 116 9.61 -39.28 -21.71
CA SER A 116 9.53 -38.61 -20.40
C SER A 116 10.54 -37.47 -20.25
N LEU A 117 11.74 -37.60 -20.84
CA LEU A 117 12.75 -36.55 -20.90
C LEU A 117 12.35 -35.42 -21.86
N GLY A 118 11.64 -35.74 -22.95
CA GLY A 118 11.01 -34.78 -23.84
C GLY A 118 9.92 -33.97 -23.14
N GLU A 119 9.00 -34.63 -22.42
CA GLU A 119 8.00 -33.95 -21.57
C GLU A 119 8.67 -33.10 -20.49
N ARG A 120 9.69 -33.64 -19.81
CA ARG A 120 10.45 -32.91 -18.77
C ARG A 120 11.18 -31.70 -19.35
N LYS A 121 11.78 -31.82 -20.53
CA LYS A 121 12.35 -30.70 -21.29
C LYS A 121 11.28 -29.66 -21.60
N ASN A 122 10.15 -30.08 -22.16
CA ASN A 122 9.04 -29.17 -22.53
C ASN A 122 8.50 -28.43 -21.29
N THR A 123 8.36 -29.08 -20.13
CA THR A 123 7.96 -28.41 -18.89
C THR A 123 9.02 -27.45 -18.36
N LEU A 124 10.31 -27.80 -18.47
CA LEU A 124 11.42 -26.90 -18.12
C LEU A 124 11.50 -25.68 -19.06
N GLU A 125 11.35 -25.86 -20.38
CA GLU A 125 11.33 -24.76 -21.35
C GLU A 125 10.13 -23.83 -21.14
N ASN A 126 8.94 -24.39 -20.87
CA ASN A 126 7.76 -23.60 -20.48
C ASN A 126 7.97 -22.84 -19.16
N ASN A 127 8.66 -23.42 -18.18
CA ASN A 127 8.98 -22.76 -16.92
C ASN A 127 10.06 -21.68 -17.10
N ILE A 128 11.06 -21.91 -17.96
CA ILE A 128 12.07 -20.92 -18.36
C ILE A 128 11.42 -19.76 -19.12
N PHE A 129 10.46 -20.02 -19.99
CA PHE A 129 9.69 -18.98 -20.69
C PHE A 129 8.91 -18.11 -19.70
N LYS A 130 8.15 -18.73 -18.78
CA LYS A 130 7.42 -18.02 -17.70
C LYS A 130 8.36 -17.25 -16.77
N ALA A 131 9.55 -17.79 -16.49
CA ALA A 131 10.56 -17.09 -15.69
C ALA A 131 11.17 -15.90 -16.43
N LYS A 132 11.47 -16.02 -17.73
CA LYS A 132 11.92 -14.91 -18.59
C LYS A 132 10.86 -13.82 -18.68
N GLN A 133 9.59 -14.18 -18.86
CA GLN A 133 8.48 -13.23 -18.87
C GLN A 133 8.42 -12.43 -17.55
N LYS A 134 8.45 -13.12 -16.40
CA LYS A 134 8.49 -12.46 -15.08
C LYS A 134 9.71 -11.59 -14.85
N LEU A 135 10.87 -11.98 -15.39
CA LEU A 135 12.09 -11.19 -15.31
C LEU A 135 11.96 -9.90 -16.13
N GLU A 136 11.28 -9.96 -17.28
CA GLU A 136 10.96 -8.77 -18.09
C GLU A 136 9.87 -7.89 -17.46
N GLU A 137 8.84 -8.49 -16.84
CA GLU A 137 7.86 -7.78 -16.00
C GLU A 137 8.58 -7.03 -14.85
N PHE A 138 9.53 -7.67 -14.17
CA PHE A 138 10.34 -7.02 -13.13
C PHE A 138 11.30 -5.95 -13.67
N ARG A 139 11.83 -6.08 -14.89
CA ARG A 139 12.62 -5.01 -15.55
C ARG A 139 11.76 -3.79 -15.86
N GLN A 140 10.55 -4.01 -16.38
CA GLN A 140 9.61 -2.93 -16.64
C GLN A 140 9.21 -2.23 -15.33
N GLN A 141 8.91 -2.98 -14.27
CA GLN A 141 8.67 -2.42 -12.94
C GLN A 141 9.88 -1.63 -12.43
N MET A 142 11.10 -2.18 -12.52
CA MET A 142 12.33 -1.50 -12.10
C MET A 142 12.58 -0.19 -12.87
N ASN A 143 12.30 -0.15 -14.18
CA ASN A 143 12.38 1.08 -14.97
C ASN A 143 11.33 2.11 -14.54
N TRP A 144 10.08 1.69 -14.24
CA TRP A 144 9.04 2.57 -13.70
C TRP A 144 9.40 3.10 -12.31
N ASP A 145 9.91 2.24 -11.42
CA ASP A 145 10.36 2.62 -10.08
C ASP A 145 11.52 3.61 -10.14
N GLN A 146 12.49 3.39 -11.05
CA GLN A 146 13.60 4.30 -11.32
C GLN A 146 13.11 5.66 -11.85
N GLN A 147 12.28 5.68 -12.89
CA GLN A 147 11.70 6.92 -13.42
C GLN A 147 10.89 7.68 -12.37
N THR A 148 10.15 6.96 -11.52
CA THR A 148 9.39 7.56 -10.41
C THR A 148 10.32 8.16 -9.36
N MET A 149 11.43 7.49 -9.03
CA MET A 149 12.46 8.02 -8.14
C MET A 149 13.13 9.26 -8.72
N ASP A 150 13.50 9.24 -10.00
CA ASP A 150 14.16 10.37 -10.67
C ASP A 150 13.24 11.59 -10.73
N CYS A 151 11.95 11.41 -11.07
CA CYS A 151 10.97 12.50 -10.97
C CYS A 151 10.77 13.02 -9.54
N PHE A 152 10.82 12.17 -8.50
CA PHE A 152 10.78 12.64 -7.11
C PHE A 152 12.05 13.40 -6.71
N LEU A 153 13.22 13.04 -7.24
CA LEU A 153 14.46 13.77 -7.02
C LEU A 153 14.44 15.14 -7.73
N GLU A 154 13.94 15.21 -8.96
CA GLU A 154 13.72 16.47 -9.69
C GLU A 154 12.69 17.36 -8.97
N GLU A 155 11.55 16.82 -8.54
CA GLU A 155 10.53 17.58 -7.80
C GLU A 155 11.06 18.05 -6.44
N SER A 156 11.89 17.25 -5.76
CA SER A 156 12.55 17.64 -4.51
C SER A 156 13.64 18.69 -4.73
N ALA A 157 14.33 18.68 -5.87
CA ALA A 157 15.31 19.71 -6.23
C ALA A 157 14.60 21.03 -6.53
N GLY A 158 13.53 21.03 -7.35
CA GLY A 158 12.70 22.20 -7.62
C GLY A 158 12.11 22.81 -6.35
N LYS A 159 11.56 21.99 -5.44
CA LYS A 159 11.07 22.45 -4.14
C LYS A 159 12.18 23.04 -3.25
N TYR A 160 13.41 22.56 -3.36
CA TYR A 160 14.56 23.14 -2.66
C TYR A 160 14.97 24.49 -3.26
N GLU A 161 14.95 24.63 -4.59
CA GLU A 161 15.19 25.90 -5.28
C GLU A 161 14.11 26.94 -4.97
N ASP A 162 12.83 26.56 -4.98
CA ASP A 162 11.71 27.41 -4.52
C ASP A 162 11.88 27.82 -3.05
N THR A 163 12.27 26.89 -2.18
CA THR A 163 12.54 27.18 -0.76
C THR A 163 13.71 28.15 -0.59
N MET A 164 14.75 28.02 -1.42
CA MET A 164 15.89 28.96 -1.46
C MET A 164 15.47 30.34 -1.97
N ALA A 165 14.59 30.41 -2.97
CA ALA A 165 14.02 31.66 -3.48
C ALA A 165 13.12 32.35 -2.43
N ILE A 166 12.24 31.60 -1.75
CA ILE A 166 11.40 32.09 -0.66
C ILE A 166 12.26 32.62 0.50
N ASN A 167 13.31 31.88 0.92
CA ASN A 167 14.23 32.36 1.95
C ASN A 167 14.99 33.62 1.53
N LYS A 168 15.38 33.73 0.25
CA LYS A 168 16.03 34.94 -0.30
C LYS A 168 15.09 36.15 -0.29
N TYR A 169 13.82 35.98 -0.68
CA TYR A 169 12.82 37.04 -0.58
C TYR A 169 12.53 37.42 0.88
N ALA A 170 12.37 36.43 1.77
CA ALA A 170 12.19 36.68 3.21
C ALA A 170 13.37 37.46 3.83
N GLN A 171 14.61 37.20 3.42
CA GLN A 171 15.78 37.99 3.84
C GLN A 171 15.76 39.41 3.28
N GLN A 172 15.33 39.61 2.02
CA GLN A 172 15.16 40.94 1.42
C GLN A 172 14.05 41.73 2.12
N ASP A 173 12.93 41.10 2.44
CA ASP A 173 11.83 41.69 3.20
C ASP A 173 12.23 41.98 4.65
N GLU A 174 13.03 41.13 5.30
CA GLU A 174 13.60 41.43 6.61
C GLU A 174 14.49 42.69 6.57
N GLN A 175 15.34 42.82 5.56
CA GLN A 175 16.16 44.03 5.35
C GLN A 175 15.28 45.25 5.07
N ARG A 176 14.21 45.08 4.28
CA ARG A 176 13.22 46.12 3.99
C ARG A 176 12.52 46.59 5.26
N ILE A 177 12.02 45.65 6.07
CA ILE A 177 11.37 45.90 7.36
C ILE A 177 12.33 46.62 8.32
N LYS A 178 13.57 46.15 8.47
CA LYS A 178 14.60 46.81 9.29
C LYS A 178 14.87 48.25 8.84
N SER A 179 14.93 48.49 7.53
CA SER A 179 15.08 49.84 6.97
C SER A 179 13.87 50.75 7.22
N LEU A 180 12.65 50.20 7.18
CA LEU A 180 11.41 50.92 7.45
C LEU A 180 11.24 51.23 8.94
N ILE A 181 11.62 50.31 9.83
CA ILE A 181 11.66 50.55 11.29
C ILE A 181 12.59 51.72 11.62
N LEU A 182 13.81 51.74 11.07
CA LEU A 182 14.75 52.86 11.24
C LEU A 182 14.19 54.21 10.74
N VAL A 183 13.43 54.21 9.65
CA VAL A 183 12.73 55.41 9.15
C VAL A 183 11.59 55.83 10.09
N ILE A 184 10.83 54.88 10.63
CA ILE A 184 9.74 55.13 11.60
C ILE A 184 10.31 55.68 12.91
N GLU A 185 11.38 55.09 13.46
CA GLU A 185 12.07 55.59 14.65
C GLU A 185 12.59 57.01 14.41
N LYS A 186 13.29 57.25 13.29
CA LYS A 186 13.77 58.60 12.94
C LYS A 186 12.61 59.61 12.84
N LYS A 187 11.49 59.25 12.22
CA LYS A 187 10.31 60.12 12.12
C LYS A 187 9.59 60.32 13.46
N SER A 188 9.62 59.33 14.34
CA SER A 188 9.14 59.45 15.72
C SER A 188 10.00 60.44 16.53
N VAL A 189 11.34 60.37 16.39
CA VAL A 189 12.27 61.33 16.99
C VAL A 189 12.03 62.74 16.44
N GLU A 190 12.01 62.92 15.11
CA GLU A 190 11.73 64.23 14.47
C GLU A 190 10.36 64.82 14.92
N ALA A 191 9.33 63.98 15.10
CA ALA A 191 8.02 64.41 15.58
C ALA A 191 8.03 64.81 17.07
N ASN A 192 8.77 64.06 17.91
CA ASN A 192 8.92 64.33 19.33
C ASN A 192 9.77 65.60 19.58
N GLU A 193 10.80 65.84 18.76
CA GLU A 193 11.54 67.11 18.73
C GLU A 193 10.64 68.30 18.34
N LYS A 194 9.79 68.14 17.32
CA LYS A 194 8.80 69.17 16.94
C LYS A 194 7.74 69.41 18.02
N LEU A 195 7.31 68.38 18.74
CA LEU A 195 6.42 68.54 19.91
C LEU A 195 7.10 69.35 21.02
N LYS A 196 8.36 69.02 21.35
CA LYS A 196 9.15 69.78 22.34
C LYS A 196 9.40 71.23 21.90
N ALA A 197 9.58 71.48 20.61
CA ALA A 197 9.66 72.85 20.08
C ALA A 197 8.32 73.59 20.22
N LEU A 198 7.20 72.96 19.82
CA LEU A 198 5.87 73.54 19.94
C LEU A 198 5.49 73.87 21.40
N ASP A 199 5.80 72.98 22.35
CA ASP A 199 5.52 73.25 23.77
C ASP A 199 6.42 74.37 24.34
N LYS A 200 7.68 74.53 23.86
CA LYS A 200 8.51 75.71 24.19
C LYS A 200 7.89 77.01 23.69
N GLU A 201 7.63 77.11 22.39
CA GLU A 201 6.97 78.27 21.75
C GLU A 201 5.66 78.64 22.46
N LYS A 202 4.88 77.63 22.86
CA LYS A 202 3.64 77.76 23.62
C LYS A 202 3.84 78.20 25.08
N THR A 203 4.94 77.83 25.74
CA THR A 203 5.31 78.41 27.04
C THR A 203 5.81 79.85 26.91
N GLU A 204 6.61 80.15 25.89
CA GLU A 204 7.15 81.49 25.64
C GLU A 204 6.03 82.48 25.24
N THR A 205 5.09 82.05 24.39
CA THR A 205 3.87 82.81 24.06
C THR A 205 3.01 83.08 25.30
N LYS A 206 2.87 82.10 26.21
CA LYS A 206 2.15 82.30 27.48
C LYS A 206 2.85 83.28 28.43
N LEU A 207 4.19 83.24 28.50
CA LEU A 207 4.97 84.17 29.30
C LEU A 207 4.89 85.60 28.71
N ALA A 208 4.91 85.73 27.39
CA ALA A 208 4.69 87.00 26.70
C ALA A 208 3.27 87.56 26.95
N GLN A 209 2.24 86.71 26.92
CA GLN A 209 0.87 87.11 27.29
C GLN A 209 0.80 87.59 28.74
N LEU A 210 1.33 86.84 29.70
CA LEU A 210 1.36 87.24 31.12
C LEU A 210 2.13 88.56 31.34
N ALA A 211 3.20 88.80 30.57
CA ALA A 211 3.92 90.08 30.60
C ALA A 211 3.09 91.24 30.01
N LEU A 212 2.35 91.00 28.93
CA LEU A 212 1.44 91.99 28.32
C LEU A 212 0.25 92.30 29.24
N ASP A 213 -0.34 91.28 29.86
CA ASP A 213 -1.40 91.42 30.86
C ASP A 213 -0.88 92.27 32.05
N LYS A 214 0.34 92.00 32.52
CA LYS A 214 0.95 92.76 33.61
C LYS A 214 1.31 94.21 33.24
N VAL A 215 1.73 94.46 31.99
CA VAL A 215 1.87 95.83 31.46
C VAL A 215 0.51 96.52 31.42
N THR A 216 -0.56 95.80 31.07
CA THR A 216 -1.93 96.34 31.03
C THR A 216 -2.45 96.69 32.42
N GLU A 217 -2.22 95.86 33.44
CA GLU A 217 -2.49 96.21 34.85
C GLU A 217 -1.75 97.49 35.27
N ASN A 218 -0.47 97.60 34.93
CA ASN A 218 0.34 98.77 35.29
C ASN A 218 -0.14 100.04 34.58
N LEU A 219 -0.62 99.94 33.33
CA LEU A 219 -1.25 101.05 32.61
C LEU A 219 -2.60 101.45 33.21
N GLN A 220 -3.41 100.49 33.66
CA GLN A 220 -4.66 100.78 34.38
C GLN A 220 -4.40 101.47 35.72
N GLN A 221 -3.38 101.04 36.46
CA GLN A 221 -2.94 101.69 37.70
C GLN A 221 -2.48 103.15 37.45
N ALA A 222 -1.65 103.38 36.42
CA ALA A 222 -1.22 104.73 36.04
C ALA A 222 -2.39 105.61 35.56
N HIS A 223 -3.40 105.03 34.90
CA HIS A 223 -4.64 105.73 34.57
C HIS A 223 -5.48 106.09 35.81
N LEU A 224 -5.52 105.23 36.83
CA LEU A 224 -6.20 105.52 38.09
C LEU A 224 -5.49 106.66 38.85
N GLU A 225 -4.15 106.62 38.91
CA GLU A 225 -3.32 107.65 39.55
C GLU A 225 -3.45 109.01 38.83
N THR A 226 -3.46 109.04 37.50
CA THR A 226 -3.68 110.27 36.73
C THR A 226 -5.11 110.81 36.85
N GLN A 227 -6.13 109.94 37.01
CA GLN A 227 -7.49 110.38 37.36
C GLN A 227 -7.56 110.97 38.77
N GLN A 228 -6.94 110.34 39.77
CA GLN A 228 -6.87 110.86 41.13
C GLN A 228 -6.16 112.23 41.18
N LEU A 229 -5.04 112.36 40.47
CA LEU A 229 -4.34 113.64 40.31
C LEU A 229 -5.25 114.69 39.65
N THR A 230 -5.92 114.34 38.55
CA THR A 230 -6.86 115.25 37.86
C THR A 230 -7.97 115.75 38.80
N HIS A 231 -8.52 114.87 39.64
CA HIS A 231 -9.53 115.24 40.64
C HIS A 231 -8.98 116.18 41.74
N LEU A 232 -7.73 116.00 42.18
CA LEU A 232 -7.06 116.94 43.10
C LEU A 232 -6.86 118.32 42.45
N TRP A 233 -6.46 118.36 41.17
CA TRP A 233 -6.33 119.61 40.41
C TRP A 233 -7.69 120.29 40.19
N GLU A 234 -8.73 119.55 39.82
CA GLU A 234 -10.10 120.07 39.75
C GLU A 234 -10.56 120.72 41.05
N ASN A 235 -10.31 120.08 42.19
CA ASN A 235 -10.76 120.59 43.49
C ASN A 235 -9.96 121.83 43.92
N THR A 236 -8.68 121.90 43.55
CA THR A 236 -7.85 123.11 43.69
C THR A 236 -8.41 124.25 42.83
N ILE A 237 -8.81 123.97 41.59
CA ILE A 237 -9.44 124.95 40.68
C ILE A 237 -10.81 125.40 41.19
N LYS A 238 -11.62 124.49 41.76
CA LYS A 238 -12.92 124.83 42.39
C LYS A 238 -12.70 125.77 43.59
N TYR A 239 -11.70 125.51 44.43
CA TYR A 239 -11.34 126.38 45.56
C TYR A 239 -10.90 127.78 45.10
N MET A 240 -10.02 127.88 44.08
CA MET A 240 -9.62 129.18 43.52
C MET A 240 -10.80 129.97 42.94
N LYS A 241 -11.69 129.30 42.17
CA LYS A 241 -12.91 129.93 41.63
C LYS A 241 -13.85 130.45 42.72
N GLN A 242 -13.87 129.81 43.88
CA GLN A 242 -14.67 130.29 45.01
C GLN A 242 -14.06 131.54 45.64
N GLN A 243 -12.73 131.61 45.81
CA GLN A 243 -12.07 132.85 46.25
C GLN A 243 -12.23 134.00 45.25
N ASP A 244 -12.19 133.73 43.93
CA ASP A 244 -12.48 134.74 42.90
C ASP A 244 -13.92 135.27 43.03
N ALA A 245 -14.90 134.41 43.31
CA ALA A 245 -16.29 134.80 43.52
C ALA A 245 -16.46 135.65 44.80
N GLU A 246 -15.83 135.27 45.90
CA GLU A 246 -15.82 136.03 47.16
C GLU A 246 -15.13 137.40 46.99
N MET A 247 -14.04 137.48 46.22
CA MET A 247 -13.38 138.72 45.84
C MET A 247 -14.28 139.63 44.97
N GLN A 248 -14.99 139.07 43.99
CA GLN A 248 -15.98 139.82 43.19
C GLN A 248 -17.15 140.33 44.04
N GLN A 249 -17.60 139.54 45.01
CA GLN A 249 -18.65 139.95 45.95
C GLN A 249 -18.19 141.11 46.85
N CYS A 250 -16.93 141.09 47.31
CA CYS A 250 -16.32 142.21 48.03
C CYS A 250 -16.22 143.47 47.17
N ALA A 251 -15.81 143.35 45.90
CA ALA A 251 -15.76 144.47 44.96
C ALA A 251 -17.14 145.11 44.72
N LEU A 252 -18.21 144.30 44.62
CA LEU A 252 -19.59 144.77 44.52
C LEU A 252 -20.05 145.55 45.75
N GLN A 253 -19.72 145.09 46.96
CA GLN A 253 -20.03 145.83 48.19
C GLN A 253 -19.29 147.19 48.24
N LEU A 254 -18.02 147.21 47.80
CA LEU A 254 -17.21 148.43 47.70
C LEU A 254 -17.79 149.42 46.68
N ALA A 255 -18.32 148.94 45.55
CA ALA A 255 -19.03 149.76 44.57
C ALA A 255 -20.33 150.36 45.14
N GLN A 256 -21.15 149.56 45.82
CA GLN A 256 -22.40 150.04 46.45
C GLN A 256 -22.14 151.07 47.56
N ALA A 257 -21.07 150.91 48.35
CA ALA A 257 -20.66 151.89 49.35
C ALA A 257 -20.27 153.24 48.70
N ASN A 258 -19.50 153.19 47.60
CA ASN A 258 -19.13 154.38 46.83
C ASN A 258 -20.35 155.09 46.20
N GLN A 259 -21.36 154.35 45.73
CA GLN A 259 -22.58 154.95 45.20
C GLN A 259 -23.36 155.71 46.29
N LYS A 260 -23.59 155.10 47.46
CA LYS A 260 -24.22 155.76 48.62
C LYS A 260 -23.45 157.01 49.06
N LEU A 261 -22.13 157.01 48.93
CA LEU A 261 -21.28 158.17 49.24
C LEU A 261 -21.43 159.31 48.21
N ARG A 262 -21.68 159.01 46.93
CA ARG A 262 -22.04 160.01 45.90
C ARG A 262 -23.42 160.62 46.16
N GLU A 263 -24.41 159.80 46.48
CA GLU A 263 -25.78 160.24 46.81
C GLU A 263 -25.79 161.18 48.04
N LYS A 264 -25.05 160.83 49.11
CA LYS A 264 -24.89 161.71 50.27
C LYS A 264 -24.15 163.02 49.96
N LYS A 265 -23.18 163.01 49.03
CA LYS A 265 -22.53 164.24 48.55
C LYS A 265 -23.49 165.15 47.76
N ALA A 266 -24.37 164.59 46.93
CA ALA A 266 -25.39 165.35 46.20
C ALA A 266 -26.36 166.06 47.16
N ALA A 267 -26.91 165.35 48.14
CA ALA A 267 -27.82 165.93 49.14
C ALA A 267 -27.16 167.04 50.00
N ILE A 268 -25.83 167.00 50.19
CA ILE A 268 -25.07 168.07 50.85
C ILE A 268 -24.89 169.28 49.92
N ALA A 269 -24.76 169.09 48.61
CA ALA A 269 -24.71 170.18 47.64
C ALA A 269 -26.08 170.90 47.55
N GLU A 270 -27.19 170.17 47.52
CA GLU A 270 -28.55 170.74 47.55
C GLU A 270 -28.80 171.56 48.83
N LYS A 271 -28.42 171.01 50.00
CA LYS A 271 -28.54 171.77 51.27
C LYS A 271 -27.61 172.98 51.33
N LYS A 272 -26.46 172.99 50.65
CA LYS A 272 -25.66 174.22 50.46
C LYS A 272 -26.38 175.22 49.56
N HIS A 273 -26.95 174.78 48.44
CA HIS A 273 -27.66 175.67 47.52
C HIS A 273 -28.89 176.34 48.17
N LEU A 274 -29.64 175.60 49.00
CA LEU A 274 -30.74 176.14 49.82
C LEU A 274 -30.26 177.19 50.84
N MET A 275 -29.10 176.97 51.48
CA MET A 275 -28.49 177.96 52.38
C MET A 275 -28.02 179.22 51.64
N GLU A 276 -27.56 179.11 50.39
CA GLU A 276 -27.20 180.26 49.55
C GLU A 276 -28.44 181.07 49.14
N ILE A 277 -29.53 180.41 48.72
CA ILE A 277 -30.81 181.07 48.41
C ILE A 277 -31.40 181.76 49.66
N GLN A 278 -31.24 181.16 50.85
CA GLN A 278 -31.66 181.81 52.10
C GLN A 278 -30.74 182.98 52.51
N ARG A 279 -29.44 182.96 52.17
CA ARG A 279 -28.57 184.13 52.34
C ARG A 279 -28.97 185.28 51.42
N ASP A 280 -29.27 185.01 50.16
CA ASP A 280 -29.59 186.07 49.20
C ASP A 280 -30.98 186.68 49.46
N ASN A 281 -31.97 185.89 49.87
CA ASN A 281 -33.21 186.43 50.44
C ASN A 281 -32.97 187.29 51.69
N ARG A 282 -31.95 186.98 52.51
CA ARG A 282 -31.59 187.82 53.66
C ARG A 282 -31.04 189.18 53.21
N LYS A 283 -30.12 189.20 52.24
CA LYS A 283 -29.60 190.44 51.61
C LYS A 283 -30.71 191.28 50.96
N GLU A 284 -31.71 190.61 50.39
CA GLU A 284 -32.90 191.22 49.82
C GLU A 284 -33.78 191.92 50.90
N THR A 285 -33.92 191.30 52.08
CA THR A 285 -34.58 191.93 53.24
C THR A 285 -33.74 193.04 53.89
N GLU A 286 -32.42 192.93 53.92
CA GLU A 286 -31.51 193.97 54.43
C GLU A 286 -31.58 195.24 53.56
N ARG A 287 -31.66 195.10 52.23
CA ARG A 287 -31.90 196.26 51.33
C ARG A 287 -33.24 196.93 51.59
N LYS A 288 -34.30 196.16 51.84
CA LYS A 288 -35.64 196.70 52.17
C LYS A 288 -35.65 197.41 53.54
N SER A 289 -34.88 196.91 54.51
CA SER A 289 -34.62 197.60 55.78
C SER A 289 -33.83 198.91 55.61
N ALA A 290 -32.84 198.94 54.73
CA ALA A 290 -32.06 200.16 54.44
C ALA A 290 -32.90 201.28 53.79
N VAL A 291 -33.90 200.93 52.98
CA VAL A 291 -34.88 201.90 52.43
C VAL A 291 -35.74 202.50 53.54
N ALA A 292 -36.27 201.67 54.47
CA ALA A 292 -37.03 202.14 55.61
C ALA A 292 -36.21 203.06 56.53
N ASN A 293 -34.94 202.70 56.81
CA ASN A 293 -34.12 203.45 57.77
C ASN A 293 -33.66 204.83 57.23
N LYS A 294 -33.56 205.00 55.90
CA LYS A 294 -33.40 206.36 55.31
C LYS A 294 -34.71 207.14 55.24
N GLN A 295 -35.87 206.48 55.15
CA GLN A 295 -37.16 207.18 55.32
C GLN A 295 -37.38 207.71 56.75
N ALA A 296 -36.72 207.14 57.76
CA ALA A 296 -36.69 207.71 59.11
C ALA A 296 -35.89 209.03 59.23
N VAL A 297 -34.99 209.33 58.28
CA VAL A 297 -34.26 210.61 58.21
C VAL A 297 -35.08 211.70 57.51
N LYS A 298 -35.95 211.31 56.57
CA LYS A 298 -36.86 212.18 55.79
C LYS A 298 -37.59 213.21 56.67
N LEU A 299 -38.14 212.73 57.78
CA LEU A 299 -38.96 213.49 58.74
C LEU A 299 -38.15 214.43 59.66
N ARG A 300 -36.82 214.50 59.54
CA ARG A 300 -35.97 215.45 60.30
C ARG A 300 -35.54 216.70 59.52
N GLN A 301 -35.89 216.82 58.23
CA GLN A 301 -35.64 218.05 57.46
C GLN A 301 -36.83 218.55 56.63
N GLU A 302 -37.96 217.83 56.59
CA GLU A 302 -39.26 218.38 56.14
C GLU A 302 -39.71 219.60 57.00
N LEU A 303 -39.06 219.85 58.15
CA LEU A 303 -39.24 221.03 59.01
C LEU A 303 -38.34 222.25 58.64
N LYS A 304 -37.54 222.17 57.57
CA LYS A 304 -36.91 223.34 56.93
C LYS A 304 -36.92 223.15 55.41
N GLY A 305 -37.92 223.63 54.68
CA GLY A 305 -39.04 224.52 55.03
C GLY A 305 -39.44 225.24 53.73
N GLN A 306 -40.70 225.37 53.35
CA GLN A 306 -41.69 226.30 53.93
C GLN A 306 -41.32 227.80 53.89
N GLU A 307 -40.15 228.19 53.35
CA GLU A 307 -39.65 229.59 53.37
C GLU A 307 -38.85 229.99 52.10
N SER A 308 -39.03 229.29 50.98
CA SER A 308 -38.44 229.64 49.66
C SER A 308 -39.13 228.85 48.52
N ASP A 309 -40.46 228.83 48.42
CA ASP A 309 -41.39 229.92 48.10
C ASP A 309 -41.42 230.33 46.62
N SER A 310 -42.65 230.57 46.14
CA SER A 310 -43.06 231.74 45.34
C SER A 310 -42.19 232.23 44.15
N GLY A 311 -41.35 231.38 43.57
CA GLY A 311 -40.58 231.69 42.38
C GLY A 311 -39.75 230.49 41.94
N ARG A 312 -40.14 229.73 40.92
CA ARG A 312 -40.97 230.06 39.74
C ARG A 312 -41.63 228.77 39.22
N LEU A 313 -42.88 228.69 38.76
CA LEU A 313 -43.87 229.69 38.31
C LEU A 313 -43.29 230.63 37.25
N GLN A 314 -43.59 230.42 35.95
CA GLN A 314 -42.89 231.02 34.79
C GLN A 314 -41.45 230.43 34.68
N ASP A 315 -41.10 229.53 33.76
CA ASP A 315 -41.48 229.48 32.35
C ASP A 315 -41.50 228.03 31.86
N GLU A 316 -42.68 227.48 31.60
CA GLU A 316 -43.25 227.32 30.25
C GLU A 316 -42.65 226.16 29.43
N LEU A 317 -43.39 225.11 29.08
CA LEU A 317 -44.61 225.12 28.24
C LEU A 317 -44.41 225.73 26.82
N LYS A 318 -43.28 226.39 26.52
CA LYS A 318 -43.05 227.10 25.25
C LYS A 318 -41.61 227.02 24.72
N SER A 319 -41.01 225.82 24.62
CA SER A 319 -39.87 225.66 23.71
C SER A 319 -39.84 224.31 23.00
N CYS A 320 -40.10 224.38 21.70
CA CYS A 320 -39.55 223.56 20.62
C CYS A 320 -39.42 222.03 20.86
N LYS A 321 -40.21 221.15 20.22
CA LYS A 321 -40.95 221.34 18.94
C LYS A 321 -40.09 221.97 17.84
N GLY A 322 -38.79 221.65 17.82
CA GLY A 322 -37.80 222.33 17.00
C GLY A 322 -36.39 221.74 17.09
N ASN A 323 -36.26 220.42 16.84
CA ASN A 323 -35.19 219.92 15.98
C ASN A 323 -35.42 218.48 15.53
N LEU A 324 -35.85 218.39 14.27
CA LEU A 324 -35.31 217.56 13.19
C LEU A 324 -35.06 216.07 13.48
N GLU A 325 -35.74 215.13 12.82
CA GLU A 325 -35.84 214.99 11.35
C GLU A 325 -34.49 214.86 10.62
N ARG A 326 -33.67 213.89 11.03
CA ARG A 326 -32.79 213.19 10.08
C ARG A 326 -32.90 211.66 10.18
N LYS A 327 -34.18 211.25 10.05
CA LYS A 327 -34.74 210.29 9.07
C LYS A 327 -34.03 208.93 8.91
N THR A 328 -34.74 207.79 8.80
CA THR A 328 -36.00 207.53 8.06
C THR A 328 -35.84 207.68 6.53
N SER A 329 -34.67 207.25 6.04
CA SER A 329 -34.26 207.06 4.64
C SER A 329 -32.89 206.37 4.74
N ASP A 330 -32.65 205.13 4.28
CA ASP A 330 -33.47 204.15 3.55
C ASP A 330 -33.24 202.75 4.17
N VAL A 331 -34.11 202.12 4.97
CA VAL A 331 -35.58 201.97 4.95
C VAL A 331 -36.11 201.13 3.79
N LYS A 332 -36.25 199.82 4.05
CA LYS A 332 -37.43 198.99 3.74
C LYS A 332 -38.02 199.05 2.31
N MET A 333 -37.22 199.14 1.24
CA MET A 333 -37.77 199.10 -0.13
C MET A 333 -37.92 197.68 -0.74
N LEU A 334 -37.26 196.65 -0.17
CA LEU A 334 -37.33 195.26 -0.68
C LEU A 334 -37.79 194.23 0.39
N THR A 335 -38.75 194.61 1.23
CA THR A 335 -39.54 193.67 2.06
C THR A 335 -40.82 193.22 1.32
N SER A 336 -40.78 193.22 -0.01
CA SER A 336 -41.96 193.32 -0.88
C SER A 336 -41.89 192.49 -2.16
N HIS A 337 -40.83 191.69 -2.39
CA HIS A 337 -40.78 190.82 -3.58
C HIS A 337 -40.15 189.42 -3.34
N ILE A 338 -40.91 188.32 -3.36
CA ILE A 338 -42.36 188.28 -3.14
C ILE A 338 -42.81 186.95 -2.49
N SER A 339 -43.70 187.02 -1.50
CA SER A 339 -44.34 185.84 -0.90
C SER A 339 -45.57 185.35 -1.69
N THR A 340 -45.73 185.78 -2.96
CA THR A 340 -46.92 185.51 -3.79
C THR A 340 -46.72 184.48 -4.90
N MET A 341 -45.52 183.94 -5.16
CA MET A 341 -45.42 182.64 -5.87
C MET A 341 -45.86 181.46 -4.99
N LYS A 342 -46.25 181.70 -3.73
CA LYS A 342 -47.16 180.81 -2.97
C LYS A 342 -48.63 180.86 -3.47
N LYS A 343 -48.93 181.69 -4.47
CA LYS A 343 -50.27 181.92 -5.03
C LYS A 343 -50.34 181.80 -6.56
N ASP A 344 -49.37 181.12 -7.15
CA ASP A 344 -49.50 180.34 -8.39
C ASP A 344 -49.44 178.83 -8.03
N ILE A 345 -50.15 178.35 -7.00
CA ILE A 345 -51.55 177.91 -7.12
C ILE A 345 -51.83 177.17 -8.43
N GLN A 346 -52.24 175.91 -8.26
CA GLN A 346 -53.30 175.16 -8.96
C GLN A 346 -53.38 175.12 -10.50
N ASP A 347 -52.90 176.11 -11.23
CA ASP A 347 -53.20 176.37 -12.64
C ASP A 347 -52.22 175.65 -13.60
N TYR A 348 -51.35 174.79 -13.06
CA TYR A 348 -50.73 173.68 -13.80
C TYR A 348 -51.31 172.31 -13.45
N ASN A 349 -52.37 172.19 -12.62
CA ASN A 349 -53.25 171.02 -12.70
C ASN A 349 -54.00 170.97 -14.04
N ASP A 350 -54.17 172.09 -14.76
CA ASP A 350 -54.72 172.08 -16.12
C ASP A 350 -53.69 171.77 -17.22
N LYS A 351 -52.44 171.42 -16.87
CA LYS A 351 -51.52 170.68 -17.77
C LYS A 351 -51.63 169.16 -17.65
N LEU A 352 -52.62 168.63 -16.91
CA LEU A 352 -52.91 167.20 -16.73
C LEU A 352 -53.58 166.51 -17.95
N LYS A 353 -53.48 167.04 -19.18
CA LYS A 353 -54.28 166.56 -20.33
C LYS A 353 -53.57 166.18 -21.63
N GLU A 354 -52.38 166.71 -21.95
CA GLU A 354 -51.91 166.69 -23.36
C GLU A 354 -50.75 165.75 -23.71
N ALA A 355 -50.23 164.96 -22.75
CA ALA A 355 -49.17 163.95 -23.01
C ALA A 355 -49.61 162.50 -22.68
N LYS A 356 -50.93 162.23 -22.65
CA LYS A 356 -51.49 160.88 -22.44
C LYS A 356 -51.53 160.01 -23.71
N ILE A 357 -50.98 160.48 -24.84
CA ILE A 357 -51.06 159.82 -26.15
C ILE A 357 -49.68 159.76 -26.81
N HIS A 358 -48.81 158.88 -26.29
CA HIS A 358 -47.80 158.06 -26.97
C HIS A 358 -47.24 157.11 -25.90
N ASN A 359 -48.02 156.13 -25.41
CA ASN A 359 -48.78 155.13 -26.17
C ASN A 359 -47.82 154.36 -27.09
N ALA A 360 -47.08 153.40 -26.55
CA ALA A 360 -47.50 151.99 -26.43
C ALA A 360 -47.14 151.14 -27.67
N ALA A 361 -45.86 150.72 -27.74
CA ALA A 361 -45.42 149.54 -28.49
C ALA A 361 -44.01 149.09 -28.02
N LEU A 362 -43.69 147.81 -27.82
CA LEU A 362 -44.53 146.66 -27.44
C LEU A 362 -43.61 145.48 -27.03
N GLU A 363 -43.85 144.87 -25.86
CA GLU A 363 -43.51 143.44 -25.69
C GLU A 363 -44.63 142.62 -26.33
N GLU A 364 -44.60 142.38 -27.65
CA GLU A 364 -45.25 141.25 -28.34
C GLU A 364 -44.86 141.25 -29.83
N LYS A 365 -44.93 140.08 -30.50
CA LYS A 365 -44.57 139.81 -31.92
C LYS A 365 -43.07 139.50 -32.13
N LEU A 366 -42.57 138.39 -31.60
CA LEU A 366 -42.94 136.98 -31.84
C LEU A 366 -42.44 136.46 -33.20
N LYS A 367 -41.88 135.24 -33.13
CA LYS A 367 -41.18 134.48 -34.19
C LYS A 367 -41.80 134.51 -35.60
N VAL A 368 -40.99 134.97 -36.55
CA VAL A 368 -40.83 134.42 -37.92
C VAL A 368 -42.01 134.68 -38.90
N VAL A 369 -41.78 134.37 -40.18
CA VAL A 369 -42.67 134.47 -41.37
C VAL A 369 -42.81 135.90 -41.91
N THR A 370 -41.86 136.50 -42.67
CA THR A 370 -41.14 136.14 -43.93
C THR A 370 -41.80 136.63 -45.23
N GLN A 371 -40.94 137.25 -46.07
CA GLN A 371 -40.94 137.23 -47.54
C GLN A 371 -41.96 138.07 -48.35
N THR A 372 -41.49 138.38 -49.57
CA THR A 372 -42.15 138.94 -50.77
C THR A 372 -42.29 140.47 -50.88
N ALA A 373 -42.11 141.08 -52.06
CA ALA A 373 -41.28 140.69 -53.23
C ALA A 373 -41.18 141.86 -54.25
N LEU A 374 -39.96 142.20 -54.70
CA LEU A 374 -39.66 142.91 -55.97
C LEU A 374 -40.22 144.36 -56.11
N SER A 375 -39.79 145.20 -57.05
CA SER A 375 -38.72 145.08 -58.06
C SER A 375 -37.90 146.37 -58.21
N GLU A 376 -36.75 146.24 -58.88
CA GLU A 376 -36.08 147.12 -59.89
C GLU A 376 -36.29 148.66 -59.90
N GLU A 377 -35.32 149.50 -60.30
CA GLU A 377 -34.06 149.24 -61.04
C GLU A 377 -32.91 150.25 -60.71
N GLU A 378 -31.82 150.20 -61.51
CA GLU A 378 -30.68 151.15 -61.57
C GLU A 378 -29.85 151.32 -60.28
N ARG A 379 -28.91 150.43 -59.89
CA ARG A 379 -27.81 149.71 -60.58
C ARG A 379 -26.49 150.50 -60.72
N ALA A 380 -25.51 150.11 -59.90
CA ALA A 380 -24.05 150.18 -60.09
C ALA A 380 -23.43 151.32 -60.94
N ALA A 381 -22.97 152.40 -60.29
CA ALA A 381 -22.11 153.43 -60.91
C ALA A 381 -21.20 154.19 -59.92
N GLN A 382 -20.34 153.49 -59.15
CA GLN A 382 -19.22 154.15 -58.45
C GLN A 382 -18.03 153.24 -58.10
N MET A 383 -17.50 152.56 -59.13
CA MET A 383 -16.23 151.80 -59.12
C MET A 383 -14.98 152.72 -59.06
N GLU A 384 -15.13 153.96 -58.57
CA GLU A 384 -14.32 155.10 -59.02
C GLU A 384 -13.46 155.74 -57.92
N GLN A 385 -13.73 155.42 -56.64
CA GLN A 385 -12.89 155.87 -55.52
C GLN A 385 -11.55 155.13 -55.45
N PHE A 386 -11.30 154.14 -56.32
CA PHE A 386 -10.00 153.45 -56.43
C PHE A 386 -8.94 154.22 -57.24
N LEU A 387 -9.25 155.42 -57.75
CA LEU A 387 -8.33 156.26 -58.54
C LEU A 387 -7.78 157.49 -57.80
N ARG A 388 -8.40 157.93 -56.69
CA ARG A 388 -8.04 159.22 -56.06
C ARG A 388 -6.78 159.21 -55.20
N ASP A 389 -6.26 158.04 -54.84
CA ASP A 389 -5.09 157.90 -53.96
C ASP A 389 -3.76 157.66 -54.72
N GLU A 390 -3.78 157.53 -56.06
CA GLU A 390 -2.57 157.41 -56.92
C GLU A 390 -2.11 158.77 -57.51
N GLU A 391 -3.03 159.66 -57.90
CA GLU A 391 -2.68 160.80 -58.78
C GLU A 391 -2.10 162.05 -58.07
N GLN A 392 -2.11 162.13 -56.74
CA GLN A 392 -1.86 163.41 -56.04
C GLN A 392 -0.41 163.61 -55.50
N ALA A 393 0.42 162.56 -55.42
CA ALA A 393 1.81 162.66 -54.96
C ALA A 393 2.85 162.82 -56.10
N SER A 394 2.45 162.62 -57.36
CA SER A 394 3.35 162.72 -58.53
C SER A 394 3.74 164.18 -58.92
N LYS A 395 3.49 165.15 -58.03
CA LYS A 395 3.69 166.60 -58.24
C LYS A 395 4.77 167.22 -57.33
N GLU A 396 5.36 166.44 -56.42
CA GLU A 396 6.48 166.87 -55.57
C GLU A 396 7.78 167.17 -56.36
N LEU A 397 7.83 166.83 -57.65
CA LEU A 397 9.01 166.96 -58.53
C LEU A 397 9.13 168.29 -59.28
N ASP A 398 8.03 169.01 -59.55
CA ASP A 398 8.03 170.15 -60.49
C ASP A 398 8.55 171.48 -59.92
N ILE A 399 8.72 171.58 -58.60
CA ILE A 399 9.17 172.83 -57.94
C ILE A 399 10.69 172.84 -57.74
N GLN A 400 11.33 171.69 -57.56
CA GLN A 400 12.80 171.61 -57.36
C GLN A 400 13.60 171.87 -58.65
N LEU A 401 12.97 171.84 -59.82
CA LEU A 401 13.61 172.05 -61.13
C LEU A 401 13.82 173.53 -61.52
N ARG A 402 13.30 174.50 -60.77
CA ARG A 402 13.34 175.92 -61.18
C ARG A 402 14.60 176.66 -60.72
N ASP A 403 15.08 176.37 -59.51
CA ASP A 403 16.23 177.08 -58.93
C ASP A 403 17.57 176.59 -59.51
N TYR A 404 17.69 175.30 -59.83
CA TYR A 404 18.94 174.72 -60.36
C TYR A 404 19.35 175.23 -61.76
N ASN A 405 18.48 175.95 -62.47
CA ASN A 405 18.87 176.63 -63.71
C ASN A 405 19.88 177.77 -63.50
N SER A 406 20.08 178.25 -62.26
CA SER A 406 21.19 179.17 -61.95
C SER A 406 22.56 178.48 -62.00
N GLU A 407 22.65 177.21 -61.60
CA GLU A 407 23.92 176.45 -61.62
C GLU A 407 24.39 176.08 -63.04
N LEU A 408 23.47 176.05 -64.00
CA LEU A 408 23.76 175.70 -65.41
C LEU A 408 24.83 176.61 -66.03
N SER A 409 24.88 177.89 -65.63
CA SER A 409 25.91 178.84 -66.05
C SER A 409 27.27 178.55 -65.39
N HIS A 410 27.27 178.24 -64.09
CA HIS A 410 28.48 177.94 -63.33
C HIS A 410 29.16 176.63 -63.79
N HIS A 411 28.36 175.68 -64.30
CA HIS A 411 28.83 174.43 -64.89
C HIS A 411 29.70 174.61 -66.14
N LYS A 412 29.55 175.70 -66.92
CA LYS A 412 30.29 175.89 -68.18
C LYS A 412 31.79 176.10 -67.98
N GLU A 413 32.19 176.89 -66.99
CA GLU A 413 33.61 177.15 -66.71
C GLU A 413 34.29 175.93 -66.06
N HIS A 414 33.56 175.20 -65.21
CA HIS A 414 34.05 173.98 -64.57
C HIS A 414 34.33 172.84 -65.58
N LEU A 415 33.59 172.81 -66.71
CA LEU A 415 33.70 171.80 -67.77
C LEU A 415 35.09 171.79 -68.45
N GLN A 416 35.76 172.94 -68.52
CA GLN A 416 37.11 173.02 -69.12
C GLN A 416 38.19 172.46 -68.18
N ALA A 417 38.05 172.64 -66.85
CA ALA A 417 38.95 172.06 -65.86
C ALA A 417 38.81 170.52 -65.77
N ILE A 418 37.58 169.99 -65.86
CA ILE A 418 37.33 168.53 -65.77
C ILE A 418 37.89 167.77 -66.99
N ARG A 419 38.07 168.42 -68.15
CA ARG A 419 38.73 167.79 -69.31
C ARG A 419 40.19 167.38 -69.03
N MET A 420 40.89 168.04 -68.11
CA MET A 420 42.21 167.59 -67.64
C MET A 420 42.07 166.34 -66.76
N LYS A 421 41.22 166.38 -65.72
CA LYS A 421 40.93 165.24 -64.83
C LYS A 421 40.48 163.97 -65.60
N LYS A 422 39.86 164.11 -66.77
CA LYS A 422 39.49 162.98 -67.65
C LYS A 422 40.70 162.14 -68.10
N LYS A 423 41.88 162.73 -68.30
CA LYS A 423 43.11 161.97 -68.61
C LYS A 423 43.59 161.15 -67.41
N ASP A 424 43.60 161.74 -66.22
CA ASP A 424 44.01 161.04 -64.98
C ASP A 424 43.03 159.90 -64.63
N SER A 425 41.73 160.15 -64.84
CA SER A 425 40.67 159.14 -64.69
C SER A 425 40.83 157.97 -65.67
N ALA A 426 41.38 158.20 -66.87
CA ALA A 426 41.68 157.12 -67.83
C ALA A 426 42.82 156.21 -67.33
N ALA A 427 43.81 156.76 -66.61
CA ALA A 427 44.85 155.96 -65.96
C ALA A 427 44.30 155.15 -64.77
N GLN A 428 43.34 155.69 -64.01
CA GLN A 428 42.59 154.91 -63.02
C GLN A 428 41.72 153.80 -63.65
N LEU A 429 41.06 154.07 -64.79
CA LEU A 429 40.28 153.07 -65.53
C LEU A 429 41.13 151.87 -66.00
N SER A 430 42.39 152.10 -66.37
CA SER A 430 43.33 151.01 -66.65
C SER A 430 43.57 150.12 -65.42
N ARG A 431 43.80 150.74 -64.25
CA ARG A 431 44.01 150.02 -62.98
C ARG A 431 42.75 149.30 -62.50
N SER A 432 41.56 149.90 -62.62
CA SER A 432 40.30 149.25 -62.23
C SER A 432 39.92 148.08 -63.16
N LYS A 433 40.24 148.15 -64.46
CA LYS A 433 40.03 147.06 -65.41
C LYS A 433 40.80 145.79 -65.03
N SER A 434 42.02 145.93 -64.50
CA SER A 434 42.80 144.77 -64.00
C SER A 434 42.22 144.14 -62.72
N THR A 435 41.66 144.95 -61.80
CA THR A 435 40.93 144.42 -60.64
C THR A 435 39.60 143.78 -61.02
N ILE A 436 38.92 144.26 -62.06
CA ILE A 436 37.70 143.63 -62.60
C ILE A 436 38.01 142.23 -63.15
N VAL A 437 39.10 142.06 -63.92
CA VAL A 437 39.52 140.73 -64.40
C VAL A 437 39.84 139.77 -63.23
N ARG A 438 40.49 140.27 -62.17
CA ARG A 438 40.75 139.48 -60.95
C ARG A 438 39.44 139.05 -60.26
N LEU A 439 38.48 139.95 -60.11
CA LEU A 439 37.18 139.66 -59.51
C LEU A 439 36.35 138.71 -60.38
N HIS A 440 36.36 138.86 -61.69
CA HIS A 440 35.68 137.96 -62.63
C HIS A 440 36.25 136.53 -62.57
N ASN A 441 37.57 136.38 -62.40
CA ASN A 441 38.20 135.08 -62.15
C ASN A 441 37.88 134.49 -60.76
N GLN A 442 37.54 135.30 -59.76
CA GLN A 442 36.99 134.79 -58.48
C GLN A 442 35.51 134.39 -58.63
N LEU A 443 34.73 135.17 -59.38
CA LEU A 443 33.31 134.89 -59.67
C LEU A 443 33.17 133.54 -60.41
N LYS A 444 33.96 133.35 -61.47
CA LYS A 444 34.01 132.06 -62.19
C LYS A 444 34.39 130.88 -61.30
N LYS A 445 35.33 131.06 -60.36
CA LYS A 445 35.65 130.01 -59.37
C LYS A 445 34.49 129.71 -58.41
N GLN A 446 33.65 130.69 -58.10
CA GLN A 446 32.44 130.47 -57.29
C GLN A 446 31.34 129.78 -58.12
N GLU A 447 31.20 130.10 -59.41
CA GLU A 447 30.30 129.40 -60.34
C GLU A 447 30.72 127.93 -60.56
N GLU A 448 32.01 127.66 -60.70
CA GLU A 448 32.60 126.31 -60.75
C GLU A 448 32.40 125.53 -59.44
N GLU A 449 32.25 126.21 -58.30
CA GLU A 449 31.99 125.59 -56.99
C GLU A 449 30.49 125.35 -56.76
N ILE A 450 29.62 126.29 -57.14
CA ILE A 450 28.16 126.12 -57.12
C ILE A 450 27.74 124.97 -58.05
N THR A 451 28.35 124.85 -59.23
CA THR A 451 28.09 123.73 -60.15
C THR A 451 28.61 122.39 -59.62
N ARG A 452 29.75 122.35 -58.90
CA ARG A 452 30.15 121.17 -58.12
C ARG A 452 29.10 120.80 -57.08
N GLN A 453 28.65 121.77 -56.27
CA GLN A 453 27.68 121.54 -55.19
C GLN A 453 26.33 121.05 -55.73
N GLN A 454 25.83 121.60 -56.84
CA GLN A 454 24.64 121.07 -57.52
C GLN A 454 24.84 119.64 -58.05
N THR A 455 26.04 119.29 -58.51
CA THR A 455 26.35 117.93 -58.99
C THR A 455 26.41 116.94 -57.83
N ILE A 456 26.98 117.33 -56.69
CA ILE A 456 26.98 116.56 -55.45
C ILE A 456 25.55 116.38 -54.93
N LEU A 457 24.71 117.42 -54.97
CA LEU A 457 23.30 117.33 -54.55
C LEU A 457 22.55 116.27 -55.36
N ARG A 458 22.64 116.31 -56.70
CA ARG A 458 22.01 115.31 -57.59
C ARG A 458 22.54 113.90 -57.35
N GLN A 459 23.82 113.74 -57.01
CA GLN A 459 24.37 112.43 -56.60
C GLN A 459 23.76 111.95 -55.27
N VAL A 460 23.64 112.83 -54.25
CA VAL A 460 22.99 112.51 -52.98
C VAL A 460 21.52 112.15 -53.18
N ASP A 461 20.77 112.91 -53.98
CA ASP A 461 19.36 112.64 -54.30
C ASP A 461 19.20 111.29 -55.02
N SER A 462 20.07 110.98 -55.98
CA SER A 462 20.08 109.67 -56.65
C SER A 462 20.32 108.52 -55.67
N ARG A 463 21.17 108.74 -54.65
CA ARG A 463 21.50 107.77 -53.60
C ARG A 463 20.36 107.61 -52.59
N ASN A 464 19.68 108.70 -52.25
CA ASN A 464 18.49 108.71 -51.40
C ASN A 464 17.33 107.95 -52.07
N ASN A 465 17.06 108.23 -53.35
CA ASN A 465 16.03 107.52 -54.11
C ASN A 465 16.35 106.02 -54.28
N ALA A 466 17.63 105.66 -54.43
CA ALA A 466 18.06 104.25 -54.45
C ALA A 466 17.93 103.57 -53.07
N LEU A 467 18.10 104.31 -51.96
CA LEU A 467 17.89 103.80 -50.60
C LEU A 467 16.40 103.66 -50.27
N ASN A 468 15.56 104.64 -50.62
CA ASN A 468 14.11 104.58 -50.41
C ASN A 468 13.49 103.36 -51.13
N LYS A 469 13.82 103.14 -52.41
CA LYS A 469 13.41 101.93 -53.16
C LYS A 469 13.95 100.62 -52.60
N LYS A 470 14.98 100.67 -51.76
CA LYS A 470 15.48 99.50 -51.03
C LYS A 470 14.78 99.32 -49.68
N LEU A 471 14.29 100.41 -49.08
CA LEU A 471 13.55 100.44 -47.82
C LEU A 471 12.08 100.02 -48.04
N GLU A 472 11.44 100.44 -49.14
CA GLU A 472 10.11 100.01 -49.58
C GLU A 472 10.07 98.47 -49.79
N ARG A 473 11.07 97.94 -50.52
CA ARG A 473 11.26 96.48 -50.69
C ARG A 473 11.60 95.72 -49.42
N LEU A 474 12.15 96.37 -48.39
CA LEU A 474 12.44 95.76 -47.09
C LEU A 474 11.29 95.92 -46.08
N ARG A 475 10.32 96.80 -46.34
CA ARG A 475 9.05 96.89 -45.60
C ARG A 475 8.00 95.90 -46.10
N GLY A 476 8.10 95.47 -47.36
CA GLY A 476 7.19 94.49 -47.96
C GLY A 476 5.94 95.09 -48.59
N ASP A 477 5.91 96.42 -48.78
CA ASP A 477 4.82 97.11 -49.47
C ASP A 477 4.84 96.86 -51.00
N ASP A 478 6.01 96.51 -51.56
CA ASP A 478 6.23 96.08 -52.96
C ASP A 478 6.48 94.55 -53.05
N ILE A 479 5.49 93.74 -52.70
CA ILE A 479 5.39 92.33 -53.15
C ILE A 479 4.27 92.28 -54.20
N PRO A 480 4.49 91.76 -55.43
CA PRO A 480 3.44 91.66 -56.42
C PRO A 480 2.28 90.80 -55.90
N SER A 481 1.05 91.27 -56.11
CA SER A 481 -0.18 90.71 -55.53
C SER A 481 -0.26 89.17 -55.65
N ASP A 482 0.13 88.64 -56.80
CA ASP A 482 0.04 87.23 -57.13
C ASP A 482 0.99 86.37 -56.28
N GLU A 483 2.21 86.83 -55.99
CA GLU A 483 3.15 86.08 -55.13
C GLU A 483 2.67 86.05 -53.68
N LYS A 484 2.09 87.15 -53.20
CA LYS A 484 1.48 87.21 -51.86
C LYS A 484 0.27 86.28 -51.76
N GLN A 485 -0.63 86.30 -52.74
CA GLN A 485 -1.78 85.39 -52.80
C GLN A 485 -1.33 83.92 -52.90
N MET A 486 -0.30 83.60 -53.68
CA MET A 486 0.26 82.24 -53.76
C MET A 486 0.86 81.76 -52.43
N LEU A 487 1.52 82.64 -51.67
CA LEU A 487 2.02 82.32 -50.33
C LEU A 487 0.88 82.16 -49.32
N ASP A 488 -0.13 83.04 -49.34
CA ASP A 488 -1.32 82.94 -48.47
C ASP A 488 -2.13 81.67 -48.76
N VAL A 489 -2.29 81.29 -50.03
CA VAL A 489 -2.88 79.99 -50.45
C VAL A 489 -2.02 78.83 -49.95
N LYS A 490 -0.68 78.91 -50.06
CA LYS A 490 0.19 77.84 -49.55
C LYS A 490 0.12 77.70 -48.02
N ILE A 491 -0.02 78.81 -47.31
CA ILE A 491 -0.25 78.82 -45.85
C ILE A 491 -1.63 78.21 -45.52
N ALA A 492 -2.67 78.53 -46.29
CA ALA A 492 -4.00 77.94 -46.13
C ALA A 492 -4.00 76.41 -46.39
N GLU A 493 -3.30 75.95 -47.43
CA GLU A 493 -3.11 74.52 -47.70
C GLU A 493 -2.33 73.80 -46.59
N LEU A 494 -1.22 74.39 -46.13
CA LEU A 494 -0.38 73.81 -45.08
C LEU A 494 -1.08 73.79 -43.72
N THR A 495 -1.87 74.81 -43.38
CA THR A 495 -2.69 74.83 -42.16
C THR A 495 -3.87 73.87 -42.26
N LYS A 496 -4.53 73.76 -43.41
CA LYS A 496 -5.54 72.71 -43.67
C LYS A 496 -4.95 71.31 -43.48
N HIS A 497 -3.81 71.02 -44.10
CA HIS A 497 -3.13 69.73 -43.92
C HIS A 497 -2.66 69.52 -42.47
N LEU A 498 -2.24 70.57 -41.76
CA LEU A 498 -1.91 70.47 -40.33
C LEU A 498 -3.14 70.08 -39.50
N GLU A 499 -4.31 70.65 -39.75
CA GLU A 499 -5.54 70.26 -39.06
C GLU A 499 -6.04 68.88 -39.47
N GLU A 500 -5.93 68.48 -40.75
CA GLU A 500 -6.19 67.11 -41.20
C GLU A 500 -5.27 66.08 -40.53
N LYS A 501 -3.99 66.43 -40.29
CA LYS A 501 -3.07 65.60 -39.51
C LYS A 501 -3.37 65.62 -38.01
N LYS A 502 -3.87 66.73 -37.45
CA LYS A 502 -4.34 66.78 -36.05
C LYS A 502 -5.63 65.97 -35.84
N THR A 503 -6.59 66.00 -36.77
CA THR A 503 -7.82 65.20 -36.65
C THR A 503 -7.56 63.72 -36.82
N THR A 504 -6.74 63.32 -37.81
CA THR A 504 -6.32 61.91 -37.95
C THR A 504 -5.46 61.44 -36.78
N ALA A 505 -4.55 62.27 -36.24
CA ALA A 505 -3.79 61.93 -35.04
C ALA A 505 -4.69 61.79 -33.79
N LYS A 506 -5.70 62.66 -33.61
CA LYS A 506 -6.72 62.51 -32.55
C LYS A 506 -7.48 61.20 -32.70
N MET A 507 -8.02 60.93 -33.90
CA MET A 507 -8.75 59.68 -34.19
C MET A 507 -7.90 58.43 -33.89
N LEU A 508 -6.63 58.40 -34.30
CA LEU A 508 -5.72 57.31 -33.97
C LEU A 508 -5.40 57.23 -32.47
N THR A 509 -5.31 58.36 -31.77
CA THR A 509 -5.11 58.42 -30.31
C THR A 509 -6.34 57.92 -29.54
N ASP A 510 -7.54 58.17 -30.05
CA ASP A 510 -8.78 57.74 -29.43
C ASP A 510 -9.05 56.25 -29.73
N MET A 511 -8.80 55.78 -30.96
CA MET A 511 -8.72 54.35 -31.29
C MET A 511 -7.69 53.60 -30.43
N LEU A 512 -6.54 54.21 -30.14
CA LEU A 512 -5.53 53.63 -29.25
C LEU A 512 -6.10 53.46 -27.84
N LYS A 513 -6.72 54.50 -27.26
CA LYS A 513 -7.39 54.41 -25.94
C LYS A 513 -8.48 53.34 -25.92
N GLU A 514 -9.31 53.27 -26.95
CA GLU A 514 -10.33 52.23 -27.09
C GLU A 514 -9.68 50.84 -27.06
N SER A 515 -8.64 50.62 -27.86
CA SER A 515 -7.89 49.35 -27.84
C SER A 515 -7.25 49.04 -26.47
N GLU A 516 -6.71 50.05 -25.77
CA GLU A 516 -6.19 49.89 -24.40
C GLU A 516 -7.30 49.52 -23.40
N THR A 517 -8.51 50.09 -23.54
CA THR A 517 -9.65 49.71 -22.71
C THR A 517 -10.15 48.30 -23.02
N HIS A 518 -10.22 47.90 -24.29
CA HIS A 518 -10.56 46.53 -24.68
C HIS A 518 -9.54 45.52 -24.13
N ILE A 519 -8.23 45.79 -24.27
CA ILE A 519 -7.15 44.97 -23.70
C ILE A 519 -7.28 44.89 -22.16
N ARG A 520 -7.65 45.99 -21.49
CA ARG A 520 -7.83 46.03 -20.04
C ARG A 520 -9.07 45.25 -19.58
N CYS A 521 -10.15 45.27 -20.35
CA CYS A 521 -11.35 44.45 -20.11
C CYS A 521 -11.06 42.96 -20.33
N GLN A 522 -10.44 42.61 -21.47
CA GLN A 522 -10.04 41.24 -21.77
C GLN A 522 -9.06 40.68 -20.72
N LYS A 523 -8.11 41.48 -20.22
CA LYS A 523 -7.24 41.07 -19.09
C LYS A 523 -8.05 40.75 -17.83
N LYS A 524 -9.02 41.58 -17.45
CA LYS A 524 -9.92 41.29 -16.31
C LYS A 524 -10.81 40.07 -16.52
N GLU A 525 -11.21 39.77 -17.76
CA GLU A 525 -11.97 38.55 -18.09
C GLU A 525 -11.08 37.31 -18.06
N MET A 526 -9.84 37.41 -18.52
CA MET A 526 -8.82 36.36 -18.38
C MET A 526 -8.44 36.12 -16.91
N GLU A 527 -8.32 37.17 -16.09
CA GLU A 527 -8.10 37.07 -14.64
C GLU A 527 -9.25 36.35 -13.94
N LYS A 528 -10.51 36.70 -14.26
CA LYS A 528 -11.70 35.99 -13.75
C LYS A 528 -11.75 34.53 -14.20
N SER A 529 -11.46 34.27 -15.48
CA SER A 529 -11.43 32.93 -16.05
C SER A 529 -10.31 32.07 -15.44
N ALA A 530 -9.14 32.66 -15.17
CA ALA A 530 -8.04 31.99 -14.48
C ALA A 530 -8.38 31.69 -13.01
N ALA A 531 -9.06 32.60 -12.31
CA ALA A 531 -9.58 32.35 -10.95
C ALA A 531 -10.61 31.21 -10.95
N GLN A 532 -11.63 31.28 -11.81
CA GLN A 532 -12.62 30.19 -11.96
C GLN A 532 -12.00 28.86 -12.35
N LYS A 533 -10.99 28.86 -13.22
CA LYS A 533 -10.23 27.66 -13.57
C LYS A 533 -9.50 27.10 -12.33
N LYS A 534 -8.90 27.96 -11.51
CA LYS A 534 -8.27 27.53 -10.25
C LYS A 534 -9.30 26.94 -9.30
N ASP A 535 -10.40 27.64 -9.03
CA ASP A 535 -11.47 27.16 -8.14
C ASP A 535 -12.02 25.79 -8.59
N LEU A 536 -12.18 25.58 -9.91
CA LEU A 536 -12.56 24.29 -10.49
C LEU A 536 -11.45 23.24 -10.40
N THR A 537 -10.18 23.62 -10.47
CA THR A 537 -9.03 22.70 -10.32
C THR A 537 -8.90 22.24 -8.88
N ASP A 538 -8.89 23.19 -7.92
CA ASP A 538 -8.93 22.93 -6.48
C ASP A 538 -10.12 22.00 -6.12
N LYS A 539 -11.30 22.18 -6.75
CA LYS A 539 -12.47 21.32 -6.55
C LYS A 539 -12.36 19.94 -7.22
N VAL A 540 -11.68 19.83 -8.37
CA VAL A 540 -11.36 18.54 -8.99
C VAL A 540 -10.35 17.75 -8.13
N GLU A 541 -9.37 18.42 -7.52
CA GLU A 541 -8.43 17.81 -6.57
C GLU A 541 -9.14 17.31 -5.30
N GLU A 542 -10.05 18.11 -4.73
CA GLU A 542 -10.91 17.70 -3.60
C GLU A 542 -11.73 16.45 -3.95
N LEU A 543 -12.37 16.42 -5.12
CA LEU A 543 -13.14 15.28 -5.61
C LEU A 543 -12.26 14.05 -5.88
N ASN A 544 -11.06 14.22 -6.45
CA ASN A 544 -10.11 13.14 -6.67
C ASN A 544 -9.61 12.54 -5.34
N LEU A 545 -9.41 13.37 -4.31
CA LEU A 545 -9.07 12.92 -2.97
C LEU A 545 -10.24 12.16 -2.33
N PHE A 546 -11.47 12.67 -2.46
CA PHE A 546 -12.69 11.99 -1.99
C PHE A 546 -12.93 10.64 -2.69
N CYS A 547 -12.72 10.56 -4.00
CA CYS A 547 -12.75 9.31 -4.77
C CYS A 547 -11.65 8.35 -4.28
N SER A 548 -10.43 8.85 -4.05
CA SER A 548 -9.30 8.06 -3.55
C SER A 548 -9.54 7.50 -2.13
N THR A 549 -10.19 8.25 -1.24
CA THR A 549 -10.59 7.74 0.08
C THR A 549 -11.75 6.74 -0.03
N SER A 550 -12.75 7.03 -0.86
CA SER A 550 -13.89 6.14 -1.12
C SER A 550 -13.45 4.80 -1.72
N GLU A 551 -12.46 4.81 -2.62
CA GLU A 551 -11.82 3.60 -3.13
C GLU A 551 -11.08 2.82 -2.05
N LYS A 552 -10.29 3.49 -1.20
CA LYS A 552 -9.57 2.85 -0.09
C LYS A 552 -10.55 2.19 0.88
N ASP A 553 -11.68 2.82 1.18
CA ASP A 553 -12.72 2.26 2.04
C ASP A 553 -13.52 1.14 1.35
N LEU A 554 -13.82 1.26 0.05
CA LEU A 554 -14.39 0.17 -0.74
C LEU A 554 -13.45 -1.05 -0.79
N LYS A 555 -12.13 -0.84 -0.88
CA LYS A 555 -11.11 -1.89 -0.79
C LYS A 555 -11.11 -2.55 0.61
N LYS A 556 -11.18 -1.77 1.71
CA LYS A 556 -11.35 -2.30 3.08
C LYS A 556 -12.65 -3.10 3.25
N VAL A 557 -13.78 -2.62 2.71
CA VAL A 557 -15.08 -3.31 2.80
C VAL A 557 -15.08 -4.59 1.97
N ARG A 558 -14.45 -4.61 0.79
CA ARG A 558 -14.24 -5.83 0.00
C ARG A 558 -13.40 -6.85 0.75
N GLN A 559 -12.32 -6.43 1.42
CA GLN A 559 -11.49 -7.32 2.24
C GLN A 559 -12.31 -7.93 3.39
N ARG A 560 -12.97 -7.10 4.22
CA ARG A 560 -13.85 -7.57 5.31
C ARG A 560 -14.92 -8.56 4.83
N LYS A 561 -15.51 -8.32 3.64
CA LYS A 561 -16.46 -9.26 3.03
C LYS A 561 -15.80 -10.60 2.68
N GLN A 562 -14.59 -10.60 2.14
CA GLN A 562 -13.84 -11.83 1.86
C GLN A 562 -13.48 -12.57 3.15
N ASP A 563 -13.00 -11.85 4.16
CA ASP A 563 -12.64 -12.40 5.48
C ASP A 563 -13.86 -13.09 6.11
N SER A 564 -15.00 -12.40 6.22
CA SER A 564 -16.23 -13.00 6.76
C SER A 564 -16.87 -14.06 5.86
N MET A 565 -16.58 -14.09 4.56
CA MET A 565 -16.92 -15.24 3.70
C MET A 565 -16.04 -16.47 3.97
N VAL A 566 -14.79 -16.28 4.41
CA VAL A 566 -13.91 -17.38 4.85
C VAL A 566 -14.33 -17.85 6.25
N GLU A 567 -14.62 -16.94 7.18
CA GLU A 567 -15.18 -17.27 8.51
C GLU A 567 -16.49 -18.05 8.39
N HIS A 568 -17.42 -17.59 7.55
CA HIS A 568 -18.68 -18.29 7.29
C HIS A 568 -18.46 -19.69 6.68
N LYS A 569 -17.48 -19.86 5.78
CA LYS A 569 -17.10 -21.19 5.26
C LYS A 569 -16.51 -22.09 6.35
N PHE A 570 -15.66 -21.55 7.23
CA PHE A 570 -15.11 -22.29 8.37
C PHE A 570 -16.22 -22.73 9.34
N MET A 571 -17.14 -21.83 9.70
CA MET A 571 -18.30 -22.14 10.54
C MET A 571 -19.23 -23.17 9.89
N LYS A 572 -19.44 -23.09 8.56
CA LYS A 572 -20.22 -24.10 7.82
C LYS A 572 -19.56 -25.49 7.85
N LEU A 573 -18.24 -25.56 7.67
CA LEU A 573 -17.48 -26.80 7.79
C LEU A 573 -17.49 -27.37 9.22
N GLU A 574 -17.44 -26.52 10.24
CA GLU A 574 -17.53 -26.94 11.64
C GLU A 574 -18.95 -27.43 12.00
N VAL A 575 -20.00 -26.78 11.47
CA VAL A 575 -21.40 -27.26 11.57
C VAL A 575 -21.58 -28.58 10.83
N GLU A 576 -20.93 -28.78 9.69
CA GLU A 576 -20.88 -30.07 8.97
C GLU A 576 -20.20 -31.14 9.81
N ARG A 577 -18.98 -30.87 10.31
CA ARG A 577 -18.23 -31.79 11.20
C ARG A 577 -19.01 -32.16 12.47
N MET A 578 -19.70 -31.20 13.08
CA MET A 578 -20.50 -31.44 14.29
C MET A 578 -21.81 -32.18 14.02
N ARG A 579 -22.45 -31.94 12.86
CA ARG A 579 -23.61 -32.71 12.38
C ARG A 579 -23.22 -34.16 12.06
N ASP A 580 -22.10 -34.37 11.39
CA ASP A 580 -21.62 -35.71 11.06
C ASP A 580 -21.22 -36.48 12.33
N LEU A 581 -20.59 -35.80 13.31
CA LEU A 581 -20.35 -36.36 14.63
C LEU A 581 -21.65 -36.72 15.35
N LEU A 582 -22.69 -35.87 15.26
CA LEU A 582 -24.00 -36.15 15.85
C LEU A 582 -24.69 -37.36 15.18
N TYR A 583 -24.66 -37.47 13.85
CA TYR A 583 -25.20 -38.63 13.14
C TYR A 583 -24.45 -39.92 13.49
N ASN A 584 -23.10 -39.90 13.50
CA ASN A 584 -22.30 -41.04 13.96
C ASN A 584 -22.62 -41.45 15.42
N LYS A 585 -22.98 -40.50 16.28
CA LYS A 585 -23.47 -40.81 17.65
C LYS A 585 -24.89 -41.36 17.65
N ALA A 586 -25.79 -40.82 16.83
CA ALA A 586 -27.16 -41.31 16.69
C ALA A 586 -27.20 -42.75 16.14
N ASP A 587 -26.45 -43.05 15.08
CA ASP A 587 -26.30 -44.40 14.54
C ASP A 587 -25.64 -45.35 15.54
N GLY A 588 -24.65 -44.85 16.31
CA GLY A 588 -24.09 -45.55 17.45
C GLY A 588 -25.15 -45.96 18.48
N VAL A 589 -25.99 -45.01 18.92
CA VAL A 589 -27.10 -45.27 19.85
C VAL A 589 -28.14 -46.23 19.26
N LEU A 590 -28.57 -46.02 18.01
CA LEU A 590 -29.52 -46.88 17.31
C LEU A 590 -28.99 -48.31 17.14
N SER A 591 -27.68 -48.49 16.90
CA SER A 591 -27.05 -49.82 16.82
C SER A 591 -27.00 -50.52 18.18
N LEU A 592 -26.74 -49.77 19.26
CA LEU A 592 -26.77 -50.28 20.64
C LEU A 592 -28.20 -50.61 21.08
N GLU A 593 -29.19 -49.83 20.68
CA GLU A 593 -30.60 -50.08 20.97
C GLU A 593 -31.15 -51.29 20.20
N LYS A 594 -30.84 -51.42 18.90
CA LYS A 594 -31.10 -52.64 18.13
C LYS A 594 -30.44 -53.86 18.78
N ARG A 595 -29.18 -53.75 19.23
CA ARG A 595 -28.48 -54.84 19.93
C ARG A 595 -29.12 -55.17 21.28
N LYS A 596 -29.53 -54.17 22.07
CA LYS A 596 -30.27 -54.33 23.33
C LYS A 596 -31.60 -55.06 23.09
N LEU A 597 -32.39 -54.62 22.11
CA LEU A 597 -33.69 -55.22 21.78
C LEU A 597 -33.52 -56.67 21.30
N ASN A 598 -32.54 -56.96 20.45
CA ASN A 598 -32.21 -58.32 20.02
C ASN A 598 -31.79 -59.21 21.20
N LEU A 599 -30.99 -58.69 22.14
CA LEU A 599 -30.62 -59.42 23.36
C LEU A 599 -31.83 -59.64 24.28
N GLN A 600 -32.73 -58.66 24.43
CA GLN A 600 -33.96 -58.81 25.21
C GLN A 600 -34.93 -59.82 24.57
N LYS A 601 -35.01 -59.87 23.23
CA LYS A 601 -35.77 -60.90 22.49
C LYS A 601 -35.18 -62.29 22.74
N ALA A 602 -33.87 -62.45 22.55
CA ALA A 602 -33.17 -63.72 22.79
C ALA A 602 -33.25 -64.18 24.26
N MET A 603 -33.23 -63.25 25.23
CA MET A 603 -33.45 -63.58 26.64
C MET A 603 -34.86 -64.11 26.88
N LYS A 604 -35.90 -63.46 26.35
CA LYS A 604 -37.28 -63.95 26.45
C LYS A 604 -37.46 -65.31 25.78
N GLU A 605 -36.89 -65.50 24.59
CA GLU A 605 -36.92 -66.78 23.89
C GLU A 605 -36.27 -67.90 24.73
N ARG A 606 -35.16 -67.62 25.42
CA ARG A 606 -34.56 -68.57 26.37
C ARG A 606 -35.38 -68.76 27.65
N GLU A 607 -36.03 -67.72 28.17
CA GLU A 607 -36.92 -67.82 29.33
C GLU A 607 -38.15 -68.70 29.02
N ASP A 608 -38.73 -68.53 27.83
CA ASP A 608 -39.85 -69.34 27.32
C ASP A 608 -39.41 -70.78 26.98
N GLU A 609 -38.25 -71.00 26.35
CA GLU A 609 -37.65 -72.33 26.19
C GLU A 609 -37.49 -73.05 27.55
N ILE A 610 -36.84 -72.39 28.52
CA ILE A 610 -36.61 -72.94 29.87
C ILE A 610 -37.95 -73.23 30.58
N LYS A 611 -38.96 -72.38 30.39
CA LYS A 611 -40.31 -72.60 30.90
C LYS A 611 -40.95 -73.85 30.29
N VAL A 612 -40.89 -74.03 28.96
CA VAL A 612 -41.40 -75.23 28.28
C VAL A 612 -40.66 -76.49 28.75
N TYR A 613 -39.33 -76.45 28.85
CA TYR A 613 -38.56 -77.58 29.40
C TYR A 613 -38.94 -77.89 30.86
N LYS A 614 -39.15 -76.87 31.69
CA LYS A 614 -39.58 -77.03 33.08
C LYS A 614 -41.00 -77.62 33.19
N GLU A 615 -41.92 -77.20 32.33
CA GLU A 615 -43.28 -77.74 32.25
C GLU A 615 -43.27 -79.20 31.77
N MET A 616 -42.48 -79.52 30.74
CA MET A 616 -42.26 -80.89 30.25
C MET A 616 -41.67 -81.80 31.35
N LEU A 617 -40.60 -81.36 32.04
CA LEU A 617 -40.00 -82.11 33.15
C LEU A 617 -41.00 -82.29 34.31
N SER A 618 -41.84 -81.29 34.58
CA SER A 618 -42.91 -81.38 35.58
C SER A 618 -44.02 -82.36 35.19
N GLN A 619 -44.30 -82.52 33.89
CA GLN A 619 -45.21 -83.55 33.38
C GLN A 619 -44.58 -84.94 33.47
N GLN A 620 -43.31 -85.11 33.07
CA GLN A 620 -42.58 -86.37 33.20
C GLN A 620 -42.49 -86.83 34.67
N LEU A 621 -42.22 -85.92 35.61
CA LEU A 621 -42.21 -86.23 37.04
C LEU A 621 -43.59 -86.66 37.54
N LYS A 622 -44.67 -86.00 37.11
CA LYS A 622 -46.05 -86.41 37.43
C LYS A 622 -46.39 -87.79 36.89
N LEU A 623 -46.00 -88.10 35.65
CA LEU A 623 -46.21 -89.42 35.04
C LEU A 623 -45.43 -90.51 35.79
N GLY A 624 -44.14 -90.29 36.05
CA GLY A 624 -43.32 -91.23 36.84
C GLY A 624 -43.82 -91.41 38.28
N GLU A 625 -44.40 -90.38 38.89
CA GLU A 625 -45.06 -90.50 40.20
C GLU A 625 -46.40 -91.26 40.13
N GLN A 626 -47.19 -91.07 39.07
CA GLN A 626 -48.39 -91.90 38.81
C GLN A 626 -48.02 -93.36 38.56
N GLU A 627 -46.95 -93.65 37.83
CA GLU A 627 -46.42 -95.00 37.65
C GLU A 627 -45.90 -95.59 38.96
N ARG A 628 -45.18 -94.80 39.77
CA ARG A 628 -44.75 -95.20 41.13
C ARG A 628 -45.95 -95.54 42.02
N GLN A 629 -47.03 -94.76 41.96
CA GLN A 629 -48.27 -95.04 42.68
C GLN A 629 -48.96 -96.30 42.16
N ARG A 630 -49.05 -96.49 40.84
CA ARG A 630 -49.60 -97.70 40.21
C ARG A 630 -48.82 -98.95 40.61
N LEU A 631 -47.49 -98.93 40.47
CA LEU A 631 -46.61 -100.03 40.87
C LEU A 631 -46.66 -100.30 42.38
N SER A 632 -46.85 -99.27 43.22
CA SER A 632 -47.05 -99.46 44.66
C SER A 632 -48.41 -100.11 44.98
N ALA A 633 -49.46 -99.80 44.21
CA ALA A 633 -50.75 -100.46 44.34
C ALA A 633 -50.70 -101.92 43.86
N GLU A 634 -50.09 -102.17 42.70
CA GLU A 634 -49.80 -103.51 42.18
C GLU A 634 -48.98 -104.33 43.18
N LEU A 635 -47.93 -103.75 43.78
CA LEU A 635 -47.11 -104.40 44.81
C LEU A 635 -47.92 -104.76 46.05
N ASN A 636 -48.79 -103.86 46.53
CA ASN A 636 -49.67 -104.15 47.67
C ASN A 636 -50.71 -105.26 47.34
N GLU A 637 -51.17 -105.32 46.08
CA GLU A 637 -52.02 -106.41 45.58
C GLU A 637 -51.25 -107.74 45.48
N LYS A 638 -49.97 -107.72 45.07
CA LYS A 638 -49.10 -108.92 45.08
C LYS A 638 -48.78 -109.36 46.51
N LEU A 639 -48.50 -108.43 47.43
CA LEU A 639 -48.20 -108.73 48.84
C LEU A 639 -49.40 -109.35 49.55
N SER A 640 -50.60 -108.79 49.38
CA SER A 640 -51.83 -109.39 49.92
C SER A 640 -52.14 -110.75 49.28
N LYS A 641 -51.92 -110.94 47.97
CA LYS A 641 -52.00 -112.27 47.33
C LYS A 641 -50.98 -113.25 47.91
N ILE A 642 -49.72 -112.85 48.11
CA ILE A 642 -48.69 -113.65 48.76
C ILE A 642 -49.10 -114.00 50.20
N GLU A 643 -49.71 -113.08 50.95
CA GLU A 643 -50.21 -113.35 52.30
C GLU A 643 -51.35 -114.38 52.30
N THR A 644 -52.29 -114.31 51.35
CA THR A 644 -53.32 -115.36 51.19
C THR A 644 -52.74 -116.71 50.76
N LEU A 645 -51.70 -116.72 49.92
CA LEU A 645 -51.00 -117.94 49.51
C LEU A 645 -50.16 -118.54 50.65
N LYS A 646 -49.53 -117.71 51.48
CA LYS A 646 -48.79 -118.15 52.67
C LYS A 646 -49.74 -118.81 53.67
N LYS A 647 -50.90 -118.17 53.97
CA LYS A 647 -51.97 -118.74 54.80
C LYS A 647 -52.55 -120.05 54.23
N ARG A 648 -52.54 -120.25 52.91
CA ARG A 648 -52.88 -121.54 52.28
C ARG A 648 -51.76 -122.59 52.41
N PHE A 649 -50.50 -122.19 52.21
CA PHE A 649 -49.36 -123.11 52.33
C PHE A 649 -49.18 -123.63 53.76
N GLU A 650 -49.40 -122.78 54.76
CA GLU A 650 -49.35 -123.15 56.19
C GLU A 650 -50.35 -124.28 56.52
N VAL A 651 -51.54 -124.26 55.91
CA VAL A 651 -52.56 -125.32 56.02
C VAL A 651 -52.15 -126.58 55.25
N VAL A 652 -51.56 -126.46 54.06
CA VAL A 652 -51.17 -127.61 53.22
C VAL A 652 -49.95 -128.36 53.80
N THR A 653 -48.93 -127.64 54.24
CA THR A 653 -47.66 -128.22 54.74
C THR A 653 -47.84 -129.02 56.03
N LEU A 654 -48.88 -128.73 56.83
CA LEU A 654 -49.25 -129.53 58.01
C LEU A 654 -49.80 -130.93 57.68
N THR A 655 -50.00 -131.29 56.40
CA THR A 655 -50.84 -132.44 56.02
C THR A 655 -50.10 -133.67 55.44
N LYS A 656 -48.85 -133.61 54.92
CA LYS A 656 -48.21 -134.77 54.24
C LYS A 656 -46.66 -134.85 54.30
N ALA A 657 -46.12 -136.06 54.49
CA ALA A 657 -44.68 -136.44 54.31
C ALA A 657 -44.49 -137.97 54.02
N GLY A 658 -43.48 -138.37 53.21
CA GLY A 658 -43.08 -139.79 52.87
C GLY A 658 -42.08 -139.94 51.65
N PRO A 659 -41.27 -141.03 51.47
CA PRO A 659 -39.87 -140.98 50.90
C PRO A 659 -39.31 -142.05 49.84
N GLU A 660 -37.97 -142.01 49.52
CA GLU A 660 -36.98 -142.90 48.73
C GLU A 660 -36.79 -142.77 47.15
N ALA A 661 -35.72 -143.15 46.35
CA ALA A 661 -34.34 -143.81 46.36
C ALA A 661 -33.38 -143.19 45.22
N GLU A 662 -32.23 -143.62 44.59
CA GLU A 662 -31.21 -144.76 44.42
C GLU A 662 -29.81 -144.19 43.83
N GLY A 663 -28.71 -144.75 43.23
CA GLY A 663 -28.17 -146.02 42.58
C GLY A 663 -26.64 -145.97 42.08
N GLU A 664 -26.07 -146.89 41.22
CA GLU A 664 -24.57 -147.18 40.94
C GLU A 664 -24.13 -147.51 39.43
N HIS A 665 -22.89 -147.81 38.87
CA HIS A 665 -21.39 -147.59 39.04
C HIS A 665 -20.45 -147.95 37.76
N SER A 666 -19.16 -148.45 37.81
CA SER A 666 -18.07 -148.34 36.73
C SER A 666 -16.94 -149.48 36.54
N GLN A 667 -15.96 -149.27 35.60
CA GLN A 667 -14.63 -149.88 35.18
C GLN A 667 -14.10 -151.30 35.59
N ALA A 668 -13.65 -152.14 34.61
CA ALA A 668 -12.78 -153.33 34.85
C ALA A 668 -11.93 -153.97 33.69
N TYR A 669 -12.37 -153.95 32.41
CA TYR A 669 -12.05 -155.02 31.41
C TYR A 669 -10.64 -155.11 30.76
N TYR A 670 -9.74 -154.13 30.91
CA TYR A 670 -8.62 -153.93 29.96
C TYR A 670 -7.40 -154.87 30.05
N ILE A 671 -7.24 -155.69 31.09
CA ILE A 671 -5.93 -156.32 31.41
C ILE A 671 -5.64 -157.60 30.58
N THR A 672 -6.66 -158.37 30.22
CA THR A 672 -6.49 -159.77 29.77
C THR A 672 -5.82 -159.95 28.40
N LYS A 673 -5.87 -158.94 27.51
CA LYS A 673 -5.54 -159.12 26.08
C LYS A 673 -4.03 -159.25 25.78
N VAL A 674 -3.16 -158.62 26.57
CA VAL A 674 -1.75 -158.40 26.21
C VAL A 674 -0.85 -159.64 26.37
N ALA A 675 -1.28 -160.64 27.15
CA ALA A 675 -0.44 -161.80 27.48
C ALA A 675 -0.23 -162.80 26.33
N GLN A 676 -1.11 -162.81 25.32
CA GLN A 676 -1.24 -163.94 24.39
C GLN A 676 -0.31 -163.83 23.16
N GLU A 677 -0.07 -162.61 22.66
CA GLU A 677 0.65 -162.35 21.40
C GLU A 677 2.17 -162.65 21.45
N LYS A 678 2.75 -162.83 22.65
CA LYS A 678 4.21 -162.94 22.84
C LYS A 678 4.79 -164.35 22.56
N GLY A 679 3.96 -165.38 22.43
CA GLY A 679 4.42 -166.76 22.20
C GLY A 679 4.79 -167.06 20.73
N GLU A 680 3.94 -166.65 19.79
CA GLU A 680 3.98 -167.09 18.39
C GLU A 680 5.21 -166.59 17.60
N LEU A 681 5.84 -165.51 18.05
CA LEU A 681 6.99 -164.90 17.38
C LEU A 681 8.28 -165.72 17.48
N LYS A 682 8.39 -166.65 18.44
CA LYS A 682 9.65 -167.38 18.67
C LYS A 682 9.83 -168.64 17.80
N GLN A 683 8.74 -169.16 17.23
CA GLN A 683 8.77 -170.42 16.46
C GLN A 683 9.01 -170.21 14.95
N LYS A 684 9.08 -168.96 14.49
CA LYS A 684 9.30 -168.57 13.08
C LYS A 684 10.75 -168.20 12.73
N GLY A 685 11.67 -168.25 13.70
CA GLY A 685 13.10 -168.01 13.45
C GLY A 685 13.76 -169.21 12.78
N ASP A 686 13.69 -170.36 13.46
CA ASP A 686 14.44 -171.58 13.16
C ASP A 686 14.16 -172.17 11.75
N GLU A 687 13.02 -171.82 11.11
CA GLU A 687 12.67 -172.24 9.74
C GLU A 687 13.36 -171.42 8.64
N LEU A 688 13.94 -170.25 8.95
CA LEU A 688 14.54 -169.36 7.94
C LEU A 688 16.02 -169.68 7.69
N ASP A 689 16.79 -169.97 8.73
CA ASP A 689 18.23 -170.27 8.60
C ASP A 689 18.47 -171.52 7.73
N ALA A 690 17.58 -172.51 7.81
CA ALA A 690 17.60 -173.72 6.99
C ALA A 690 17.46 -173.47 5.48
N LYS A 691 16.97 -172.29 5.04
CA LYS A 691 16.89 -171.93 3.62
C LYS A 691 18.15 -171.25 3.07
N ILE A 692 18.97 -170.64 3.93
CA ILE A 692 20.12 -169.84 3.50
C ILE A 692 21.20 -170.74 2.87
N HIS A 693 21.60 -171.81 3.55
CA HIS A 693 22.64 -172.73 3.07
C HIS A 693 22.33 -173.46 1.75
N LYS A 694 21.06 -173.47 1.29
CA LYS A 694 20.72 -174.07 0.00
C LYS A 694 21.03 -173.12 -1.18
N LEU A 695 20.85 -171.82 -0.98
CA LEU A 695 21.08 -170.80 -2.02
C LEU A 695 22.58 -170.54 -2.26
N GLU A 696 23.42 -170.74 -1.24
CA GLU A 696 24.88 -170.57 -1.32
C GLU A 696 25.52 -171.54 -2.33
N LEU A 697 25.00 -172.76 -2.46
CA LEU A 697 25.47 -173.77 -3.42
C LEU A 697 25.03 -173.48 -4.86
N GLU A 698 23.82 -172.94 -5.07
CA GLU A 698 23.30 -172.61 -6.41
C GLU A 698 24.04 -171.42 -7.04
N ASN A 699 24.52 -170.48 -6.21
CA ASN A 699 25.22 -169.29 -6.67
C ASN A 699 26.59 -169.62 -7.33
N SER A 700 27.33 -170.59 -6.79
CA SER A 700 28.65 -171.00 -7.29
C SER A 700 28.60 -171.64 -8.69
N ALA A 701 27.47 -172.26 -9.07
CA ALA A 701 27.28 -172.82 -10.41
C ALA A 701 27.05 -171.73 -11.49
N LEU A 702 26.37 -170.63 -11.13
CA LEU A 702 26.10 -169.53 -12.05
C LEU A 702 27.35 -168.71 -12.39
N GLU A 703 28.29 -168.58 -11.44
CA GLU A 703 29.50 -167.77 -11.60
C GLU A 703 30.44 -168.33 -12.69
N ASN A 704 30.61 -169.66 -12.76
CA ASN A 704 31.35 -170.32 -13.85
C ASN A 704 30.72 -170.07 -15.24
N THR A 705 29.38 -170.02 -15.33
CA THR A 705 28.67 -169.80 -16.60
C THR A 705 28.90 -168.39 -17.15
N ASN A 706 29.03 -167.39 -16.26
CA ASN A 706 29.31 -166.00 -16.65
C ASN A 706 30.70 -165.81 -17.28
N GLN A 707 31.72 -166.57 -16.86
CA GLN A 707 33.09 -166.39 -17.37
C GLN A 707 33.20 -166.71 -18.87
N LEU A 708 32.53 -167.77 -19.34
CA LEU A 708 32.49 -168.12 -20.77
C LEU A 708 31.82 -167.03 -21.62
N PHE A 709 30.68 -166.49 -21.17
CA PHE A 709 29.97 -165.41 -21.86
C PHE A 709 30.74 -164.07 -21.84
N SER A 710 31.51 -163.82 -20.78
CA SER A 710 32.37 -162.63 -20.66
C SER A 710 33.50 -162.66 -21.69
N ASN A 711 34.20 -163.79 -21.84
CA ASN A 711 35.30 -163.93 -22.79
C ASN A 711 34.85 -163.77 -24.25
N SER A 712 33.71 -164.35 -24.64
CA SER A 712 33.18 -164.19 -26.01
C SER A 712 32.74 -162.74 -26.29
N ASN A 713 32.08 -162.08 -25.33
CA ASN A 713 31.76 -160.65 -25.42
C ASN A 713 33.01 -159.76 -25.46
N SER A 714 34.10 -160.14 -24.80
CA SER A 714 35.35 -159.37 -24.83
C SER A 714 35.93 -159.29 -26.23
N VAL A 715 35.87 -160.37 -27.02
CA VAL A 715 36.37 -160.40 -28.40
C VAL A 715 35.46 -159.55 -29.30
N TYR A 716 34.14 -159.70 -29.18
CA TYR A 716 33.17 -158.88 -29.95
C TYR A 716 33.23 -157.38 -29.63
N ARG A 717 33.57 -156.99 -28.39
CA ARG A 717 33.76 -155.58 -28.03
C ARG A 717 35.07 -155.01 -28.60
N LYS A 718 36.11 -155.83 -28.75
CA LYS A 718 37.38 -155.41 -29.38
C LYS A 718 37.24 -155.21 -30.89
N SER A 719 36.41 -155.99 -31.59
CA SER A 719 36.22 -155.83 -33.04
C SER A 719 35.37 -154.61 -33.43
N PHE A 720 34.46 -154.14 -32.56
CA PHE A 720 33.70 -152.91 -32.79
C PHE A 720 34.42 -151.63 -32.33
N ASN A 721 35.40 -151.73 -31.43
CA ASN A 721 36.23 -150.58 -31.02
C ASN A 721 37.33 -150.25 -32.05
N LYS A 722 36.91 -149.75 -33.23
CA LYS A 722 37.77 -149.00 -34.15
C LYS A 722 37.45 -147.50 -34.13
N ALA A 723 37.45 -146.94 -32.92
CA ALA A 723 37.46 -145.51 -32.65
C ALA A 723 38.57 -145.24 -31.63
N GLU A 724 39.55 -144.42 -32.01
CA GLU A 724 40.66 -144.03 -31.14
C GLU A 724 40.16 -143.04 -30.06
N GLU A 725 40.83 -142.99 -28.91
CA GLU A 725 40.50 -142.11 -27.77
C GLU A 725 40.81 -140.61 -28.04
N SER A 726 40.83 -140.22 -29.31
CA SER A 726 41.20 -138.91 -29.86
C SER A 726 40.12 -138.31 -30.80
N SER A 727 38.95 -138.95 -30.92
CA SER A 727 37.84 -138.47 -31.77
C SER A 727 37.18 -137.17 -31.25
N PRO A 728 36.86 -136.18 -32.11
CA PRO A 728 36.26 -134.91 -31.71
C PRO A 728 34.88 -135.06 -31.03
N ASP A 729 34.10 -136.07 -31.42
CA ASP A 729 32.72 -136.30 -30.93
C ASP A 729 32.68 -136.49 -29.39
N TYR A 730 33.74 -137.05 -28.80
CA TYR A 730 33.85 -137.19 -27.35
C TYR A 730 34.01 -135.84 -26.63
N GLN A 731 34.70 -134.88 -27.26
CA GLN A 731 34.79 -133.51 -26.74
C GLN A 731 33.48 -132.74 -26.93
N GLU A 732 32.72 -133.00 -28.00
CA GLU A 732 31.41 -132.37 -28.20
C GLU A 732 30.37 -132.90 -27.21
N LYS A 733 30.36 -134.22 -26.94
CA LYS A 733 29.55 -134.80 -25.84
C LYS A 733 29.83 -134.12 -24.50
N LEU A 734 31.10 -133.98 -24.12
CA LEU A 734 31.48 -133.31 -22.86
C LEU A 734 31.00 -131.86 -22.81
N LYS A 735 31.16 -131.09 -23.90
CA LYS A 735 30.68 -129.71 -24.00
C LYS A 735 29.16 -129.61 -23.87
N LEU A 736 28.41 -130.56 -24.43
CA LEU A 736 26.94 -130.59 -24.31
C LEU A 736 26.47 -131.00 -22.90
N GLU A 737 27.11 -131.97 -22.25
CA GLU A 737 26.83 -132.34 -20.84
C GLU A 737 27.22 -131.22 -19.85
N GLU A 738 28.16 -130.35 -20.22
CA GLU A 738 28.57 -129.18 -19.45
C GLU A 738 27.64 -127.97 -19.68
N GLN A 739 27.21 -127.74 -20.93
CA GLN A 739 26.16 -126.76 -21.26
C GLN A 739 24.80 -127.10 -20.61
N LEU A 740 24.42 -128.38 -20.57
CA LEU A 740 23.20 -128.83 -19.91
C LEU A 740 23.26 -128.50 -18.41
N ARG A 741 24.36 -128.86 -17.72
CA ARG A 741 24.54 -128.54 -16.29
C ARG A 741 24.57 -127.03 -16.03
N ALA A 742 25.20 -126.24 -16.91
CA ALA A 742 25.19 -124.78 -16.81
C ALA A 742 23.77 -124.18 -16.98
N ALA A 743 22.93 -124.78 -17.84
CA ALA A 743 21.52 -124.38 -18.00
C ALA A 743 20.67 -124.78 -16.78
N GLU A 744 20.88 -125.97 -16.21
CA GLU A 744 20.19 -126.41 -14.99
C GLU A 744 20.53 -125.56 -13.76
N VAL A 745 21.79 -125.15 -13.61
CA VAL A 745 22.22 -124.22 -12.55
C VAL A 745 21.52 -122.87 -12.72
N LYS A 746 21.57 -122.27 -13.92
CA LYS A 746 20.84 -121.01 -14.22
C LYS A 746 19.34 -121.13 -13.97
N LEU A 747 18.72 -122.27 -14.27
CA LEU A 747 17.29 -122.50 -14.02
C LEU A 747 16.98 -122.63 -12.52
N LYS A 748 17.91 -123.18 -11.71
CA LYS A 748 17.81 -123.18 -10.24
C LYS A 748 18.02 -121.77 -9.66
N ASP A 749 19.01 -121.03 -10.14
CA ASP A 749 19.27 -119.65 -9.69
C ASP A 749 18.10 -118.71 -10.04
N ASN A 750 17.55 -118.79 -11.25
CA ASN A 750 16.36 -118.03 -11.64
C ASN A 750 15.14 -118.39 -10.78
N LYS A 751 14.95 -119.67 -10.43
CA LYS A 751 13.89 -120.09 -9.48
C LYS A 751 14.14 -119.53 -8.08
N ARG A 752 15.39 -119.48 -7.63
CA ARG A 752 15.77 -118.87 -6.34
C ARG A 752 15.50 -117.37 -6.35
N GLN A 753 15.89 -116.65 -7.40
CA GLN A 753 15.57 -115.24 -7.59
C GLN A 753 14.06 -114.96 -7.63
N ILE A 754 13.25 -115.83 -8.26
CA ILE A 754 11.79 -115.69 -8.23
C ILE A 754 11.23 -115.88 -6.81
N GLN A 755 11.79 -116.80 -6.01
CA GLN A 755 11.40 -116.96 -4.60
C GLN A 755 11.88 -115.81 -3.72
N GLU A 756 13.11 -115.33 -3.91
CA GLU A 756 13.67 -114.13 -3.25
C GLU A 756 12.78 -112.91 -3.57
N LEU A 757 12.48 -112.65 -4.84
CA LEU A 757 11.59 -111.54 -5.26
C LEU A 757 10.15 -111.71 -4.76
N GLN A 758 9.62 -112.95 -4.65
CA GLN A 758 8.31 -113.19 -4.03
C GLN A 758 8.33 -112.92 -2.52
N GLN A 759 9.42 -113.24 -1.82
CA GLN A 759 9.60 -112.90 -0.41
C GLN A 759 9.76 -111.39 -0.22
N ASP A 760 10.61 -110.72 -1.00
CA ASP A 760 10.78 -109.27 -1.05
C ASP A 760 9.45 -108.53 -1.32
N MET A 761 8.60 -109.07 -2.20
CA MET A 761 7.26 -108.54 -2.47
C MET A 761 6.29 -108.77 -1.29
N GLN A 762 6.32 -109.93 -0.64
CA GLN A 762 5.51 -110.19 0.54
C GLN A 762 5.97 -109.38 1.76
N GLU A 763 7.27 -109.16 1.94
CA GLU A 763 7.83 -108.33 2.99
C GLU A 763 7.54 -106.85 2.71
N ARG A 764 7.71 -106.36 1.48
CA ARG A 764 7.29 -105.00 1.09
C ARG A 764 5.80 -104.78 1.30
N ASN A 765 4.94 -105.75 0.95
CA ASN A 765 3.51 -105.65 1.22
C ASN A 765 3.18 -105.65 2.72
N LYS A 766 3.90 -106.41 3.55
CA LYS A 766 3.77 -106.34 5.02
C LYS A 766 4.23 -104.99 5.56
N THR A 767 5.36 -104.45 5.10
CA THR A 767 5.81 -103.11 5.52
C THR A 767 4.86 -102.01 5.04
N LEU A 768 4.27 -102.15 3.84
CA LEU A 768 3.24 -101.23 3.35
C LEU A 768 1.98 -101.29 4.21
N GLN A 769 1.52 -102.49 4.58
CA GLN A 769 0.37 -102.68 5.45
C GLN A 769 0.63 -102.13 6.87
N ASN A 770 1.82 -102.35 7.42
CA ASN A 770 2.24 -101.77 8.69
C ASN A 770 2.30 -100.23 8.61
N LEU A 771 2.89 -99.67 7.56
CA LEU A 771 2.95 -98.22 7.34
C LEU A 771 1.56 -97.60 7.16
N GLN A 772 0.61 -98.30 6.51
CA GLN A 772 -0.79 -97.87 6.42
C GLN A 772 -1.50 -97.92 7.77
N GLN A 773 -1.17 -98.88 8.64
CA GLN A 773 -1.68 -98.89 10.01
C GLN A 773 -1.04 -97.78 10.87
N GLU A 774 0.27 -97.57 10.76
CA GLU A 774 0.98 -96.45 11.41
C GLU A 774 0.45 -95.08 10.93
N GLU A 775 0.11 -94.93 9.65
CA GLU A 775 -0.55 -93.74 9.09
C GLU A 775 -1.96 -93.55 9.67
N GLN A 776 -2.73 -94.62 9.86
CA GLN A 776 -4.04 -94.54 10.53
C GLN A 776 -3.88 -94.17 12.01
N GLU A 777 -2.94 -94.79 12.72
CA GLU A 777 -2.66 -94.50 14.14
C GLU A 777 -2.11 -93.09 14.35
N GLU A 778 -1.21 -92.59 13.50
CA GLU A 778 -0.81 -91.18 13.50
C GLU A 778 -1.94 -90.25 13.04
N GLY A 779 -2.82 -90.67 12.14
CA GLY A 779 -4.04 -89.96 11.78
C GLY A 779 -5.00 -89.80 12.96
N GLU A 780 -5.17 -90.83 13.79
CA GLU A 780 -5.94 -90.75 15.03
C GLU A 780 -5.24 -89.92 16.11
N LYS A 781 -3.93 -90.09 16.32
CA LYS A 781 -3.13 -89.22 17.21
C LYS A 781 -3.21 -87.76 16.76
N MET A 782 -3.18 -87.48 15.47
CA MET A 782 -3.34 -86.12 14.91
C MET A 782 -4.74 -85.57 15.15
N ARG A 783 -5.81 -86.36 14.98
CA ARG A 783 -7.18 -85.94 15.37
C ARG A 783 -7.27 -85.66 16.87
N ILE A 784 -6.72 -86.54 17.72
CA ILE A 784 -6.69 -86.36 19.18
C ILE A 784 -5.92 -85.08 19.52
N ASN A 785 -4.71 -84.91 18.99
CA ASN A 785 -3.87 -83.71 19.15
C ASN A 785 -4.55 -82.45 18.62
N GLN A 786 -5.34 -82.52 17.56
CA GLN A 786 -6.10 -81.39 17.02
C GLN A 786 -7.27 -81.01 17.95
N THR A 787 -8.02 -81.98 18.48
CA THR A 787 -9.04 -81.67 19.51
C THR A 787 -8.41 -81.20 20.82
N LEU A 788 -7.20 -81.66 21.16
CA LEU A 788 -6.43 -81.18 22.30
C LEU A 788 -5.89 -79.77 22.06
N LEU A 789 -5.44 -79.44 20.85
CA LEU A 789 -5.07 -78.08 20.44
C LEU A 789 -6.29 -77.14 20.43
N GLU A 790 -7.46 -77.62 20.05
CA GLU A 790 -8.69 -76.82 20.19
C GLU A 790 -9.07 -76.57 21.65
N LYS A 791 -8.95 -77.58 22.52
CA LYS A 791 -9.15 -77.43 23.97
C LYS A 791 -8.12 -76.46 24.54
N LEU A 792 -6.83 -76.67 24.28
CA LEU A 792 -5.74 -75.79 24.69
C LEU A 792 -5.88 -74.37 24.11
N ASN A 793 -6.41 -74.17 22.91
CA ASN A 793 -6.69 -72.83 22.39
C ASN A 793 -7.88 -72.18 23.10
N LYS A 794 -8.93 -72.94 23.44
CA LYS A 794 -10.06 -72.48 24.26
C LYS A 794 -9.63 -72.18 25.71
N ASP A 795 -8.72 -72.99 26.26
CA ASP A 795 -8.10 -72.75 27.56
C ASP A 795 -7.10 -71.58 27.50
N ILE A 796 -6.38 -71.40 26.39
CA ILE A 796 -5.53 -70.22 26.18
C ILE A 796 -6.38 -68.97 25.99
N THR A 797 -7.58 -69.00 25.39
CA THR A 797 -8.49 -67.84 25.35
C THR A 797 -9.13 -67.57 26.71
N VAL A 798 -9.66 -68.58 27.40
CA VAL A 798 -10.25 -68.45 28.75
C VAL A 798 -9.20 -68.05 29.78
N GLN A 799 -7.98 -68.61 29.72
CA GLN A 799 -6.86 -68.11 30.48
C GLN A 799 -6.57 -66.68 30.05
N LYS A 800 -6.43 -66.37 28.74
CA LYS A 800 -6.28 -65.02 28.12
C LYS A 800 -7.33 -64.00 28.58
N GLU A 801 -8.45 -64.40 29.14
CA GLU A 801 -9.40 -63.46 29.74
C GLU A 801 -9.16 -63.15 31.24
N LYS A 802 -8.28 -63.83 31.98
CA LYS A 802 -8.11 -63.64 33.45
C LYS A 802 -7.00 -62.64 33.88
N ILE A 803 -6.22 -62.12 32.91
CA ILE A 803 -4.82 -61.52 32.98
C ILE A 803 -5.12 -60.06 33.14
N ASP A 804 -5.32 -59.20 32.14
CA ASP A 804 -5.83 -57.85 32.41
C ASP A 804 -7.33 -57.82 32.86
N ARG A 805 -7.93 -58.95 33.29
CA ARG A 805 -8.93 -58.92 34.38
C ARG A 805 -8.22 -58.65 35.72
N ALA A 806 -7.31 -59.52 36.15
CA ALA A 806 -6.36 -59.29 37.24
C ALA A 806 -5.48 -58.04 37.03
N THR A 807 -4.74 -57.81 35.94
CA THR A 807 -3.91 -56.61 35.70
C THR A 807 -4.71 -55.32 35.57
N LYS A 808 -6.02 -55.36 35.26
CA LYS A 808 -6.92 -54.22 35.53
C LYS A 808 -7.15 -54.01 37.01
N GLN A 809 -7.36 -55.09 37.75
CA GLN A 809 -7.54 -55.05 39.20
C GLN A 809 -6.25 -54.59 39.89
N CYS A 810 -5.08 -55.12 39.53
CA CYS A 810 -3.75 -54.63 39.92
C CYS A 810 -3.58 -53.18 39.50
N SER A 811 -3.75 -52.79 38.22
CA SER A 811 -3.58 -51.38 37.83
C SER A 811 -4.63 -50.42 38.45
N LYS A 812 -5.82 -50.91 38.86
CA LYS A 812 -6.79 -50.19 39.69
C LYS A 812 -6.28 -50.07 41.14
N LEU A 813 -5.70 -51.12 41.71
CA LEU A 813 -5.09 -51.13 43.04
C LEU A 813 -3.83 -50.24 43.08
N THR A 814 -2.92 -50.32 42.10
CA THR A 814 -1.81 -49.39 41.85
C THR A 814 -2.30 -47.94 41.78
N LYS A 815 -3.38 -47.66 41.01
CA LYS A 815 -4.00 -46.32 40.98
C LYS A 815 -4.56 -45.91 42.35
N GLN A 816 -5.15 -46.83 43.13
CA GLN A 816 -5.65 -46.58 44.48
C GLN A 816 -4.51 -46.36 45.51
N ILE A 817 -3.41 -47.11 45.42
CA ILE A 817 -2.21 -46.95 46.27
C ILE A 817 -1.56 -45.58 46.00
N ARG A 818 -1.38 -45.21 44.72
CA ARG A 818 -0.87 -43.89 44.31
C ARG A 818 -1.80 -42.75 44.72
N SER A 819 -3.12 -42.92 44.61
CA SER A 819 -4.07 -41.87 45.02
C SER A 819 -4.13 -41.71 46.55
N ALA A 820 -4.08 -42.80 47.31
CA ALA A 820 -4.03 -42.77 48.77
C ALA A 820 -2.74 -42.11 49.30
N LYS A 821 -1.59 -42.40 48.68
CA LYS A 821 -0.29 -41.80 49.04
C LYS A 821 0.00 -40.45 48.35
N LYS A 822 -0.87 -40.00 47.43
CA LYS A 822 -0.75 -38.77 46.63
C LYS A 822 0.56 -38.63 45.82
N THR A 823 1.23 -39.74 45.50
CA THR A 823 2.47 -39.76 44.70
C THR A 823 2.21 -40.15 43.25
N LYS A 824 2.89 -39.47 42.31
CA LYS A 824 2.91 -39.87 40.88
C LYS A 824 4.04 -40.86 40.54
N SER A 825 5.09 -40.88 41.37
CA SER A 825 6.15 -41.88 41.34
C SER A 825 5.66 -43.22 41.89
N GLU A 826 6.36 -44.28 41.49
CA GLU A 826 6.15 -45.65 41.99
C GLU A 826 6.39 -45.75 43.49
N THR A 827 5.46 -46.38 44.20
CA THR A 827 5.51 -46.50 45.68
C THR A 827 6.38 -47.67 46.12
N LEU A 828 6.79 -47.69 47.40
CA LEU A 828 7.56 -48.81 47.96
C LEU A 828 6.73 -50.11 47.95
N GLU A 829 5.43 -50.01 48.21
CA GLU A 829 4.49 -51.12 48.14
C GLU A 829 4.37 -51.68 46.72
N GLU A 830 4.41 -50.84 45.68
CA GLU A 830 4.43 -51.32 44.29
C GLU A 830 5.74 -52.01 43.91
N LYS A 831 6.86 -51.58 44.51
CA LYS A 831 8.16 -52.26 44.34
C LYS A 831 8.17 -53.59 45.07
N ASP A 832 7.61 -53.67 46.28
CA ASP A 832 7.51 -54.92 47.03
C ASP A 832 6.53 -55.89 46.35
N ILE A 833 5.36 -55.42 45.91
CA ILE A 833 4.40 -56.19 45.09
C ILE A 833 5.11 -56.76 43.85
N LYS A 834 5.84 -55.93 43.08
CA LYS A 834 6.63 -56.40 41.92
C LYS A 834 7.71 -57.40 42.31
N VAL A 835 8.36 -57.25 43.46
CA VAL A 835 9.36 -58.22 43.96
C VAL A 835 8.70 -59.52 44.38
N THR A 836 7.50 -59.52 44.95
CA THR A 836 6.72 -60.74 45.18
C THR A 836 6.22 -61.37 43.87
N GLU A 837 5.68 -60.58 42.93
CA GLU A 837 5.27 -61.06 41.60
C GLU A 837 6.46 -61.71 40.87
N MET A 838 7.65 -61.11 40.89
CA MET A 838 8.87 -61.70 40.31
C MET A 838 9.35 -62.96 41.06
N LYS A 839 9.24 -63.01 42.40
CA LYS A 839 9.58 -64.21 43.19
C LYS A 839 8.59 -65.35 42.94
N GLU A 840 7.31 -65.06 42.75
CA GLU A 840 6.28 -66.05 42.43
C GLU A 840 6.35 -66.48 40.97
N PHE A 841 6.62 -65.56 40.04
CA PHE A 841 6.93 -65.87 38.64
C PHE A 841 8.13 -66.82 38.55
N ASN A 842 9.23 -66.52 39.24
CA ASN A 842 10.38 -67.43 39.30
C ASN A 842 9.99 -68.79 39.89
N LYS A 843 9.27 -68.87 41.01
CA LYS A 843 8.78 -70.15 41.55
C LYS A 843 7.89 -70.94 40.58
N VAL A 844 7.10 -70.26 39.74
CA VAL A 844 6.27 -70.90 38.71
C VAL A 844 7.11 -71.38 37.54
N ILE A 845 8.09 -70.59 37.08
CA ILE A 845 9.10 -70.99 36.09
C ILE A 845 9.88 -72.21 36.60
N ASP A 846 10.38 -72.17 37.83
CA ASP A 846 11.12 -73.25 38.49
C ASP A 846 10.28 -74.54 38.58
N LYS A 847 8.99 -74.43 38.90
CA LYS A 847 8.07 -75.57 38.93
C LYS A 847 7.80 -76.11 37.53
N MET A 848 7.59 -75.25 36.54
CA MET A 848 7.38 -75.66 35.14
C MET A 848 8.64 -76.29 34.54
N LEU A 849 9.83 -75.80 34.90
CA LEU A 849 11.11 -76.36 34.49
C LEU A 849 11.32 -77.76 35.08
N ASN A 850 11.01 -77.94 36.37
CA ASN A 850 11.02 -79.26 37.00
C ASN A 850 9.99 -80.21 36.35
N GLU A 851 8.74 -79.79 36.15
CA GLU A 851 7.73 -80.61 35.46
C GLU A 851 8.10 -80.95 34.01
N ALA A 852 8.84 -80.08 33.31
CA ALA A 852 9.34 -80.34 31.96
C ALA A 852 10.49 -81.36 31.96
N MET A 853 11.41 -81.27 32.93
CA MET A 853 12.50 -82.24 33.14
C MET A 853 11.99 -83.61 33.60
N GLU A 854 10.92 -83.68 34.40
CA GLU A 854 10.27 -84.94 34.78
C GLU A 854 9.59 -85.62 33.58
N LYS A 855 8.97 -84.85 32.68
CA LYS A 855 8.29 -85.38 31.49
C LYS A 855 9.25 -85.74 30.34
N ASN A 856 10.42 -85.10 30.28
CA ASN A 856 11.43 -85.33 29.23
C ASN A 856 12.84 -85.41 29.85
N PRO A 857 13.27 -86.57 30.36
CA PRO A 857 14.53 -86.69 31.11
C PRO A 857 15.77 -86.29 30.28
N ASP A 858 15.75 -86.52 28.97
CA ASP A 858 16.84 -86.19 28.03
C ASP A 858 17.18 -84.69 27.96
N VAL A 859 16.24 -83.82 28.36
CA VAL A 859 16.42 -82.35 28.31
C VAL A 859 17.21 -81.85 29.53
N ARG A 860 17.21 -82.59 30.63
CA ARG A 860 17.84 -82.20 31.89
C ARG A 860 19.36 -81.91 31.77
N PRO A 861 20.19 -82.77 31.13
CA PRO A 861 21.62 -82.49 30.98
C PRO A 861 21.92 -81.26 30.12
N ALA A 862 21.05 -80.96 29.14
CA ALA A 862 21.18 -79.77 28.31
C ALA A 862 20.87 -78.50 29.11
N LEU A 863 19.81 -78.50 29.92
CA LEU A 863 19.48 -77.41 30.84
C LEU A 863 20.57 -77.21 31.90
N GLU A 864 21.05 -78.28 32.53
CA GLU A 864 22.15 -78.23 33.50
C GLU A 864 23.41 -77.62 32.88
N LYS A 865 23.74 -77.94 31.62
CA LYS A 865 24.84 -77.31 30.89
C LYS A 865 24.64 -75.80 30.65
N TYR A 866 23.48 -75.36 30.19
CA TYR A 866 23.24 -73.93 29.93
C TYR A 866 23.21 -73.10 31.23
N PHE A 867 22.59 -73.62 32.30
CA PHE A 867 22.59 -72.97 33.61
C PHE A 867 24.02 -72.83 34.19
N LEU A 868 24.85 -73.88 34.07
CA LEU A 868 26.28 -73.81 34.42
C LEU A 868 27.04 -72.78 33.58
N GLN A 869 26.70 -72.61 32.30
CA GLN A 869 27.37 -71.67 31.39
C GLN A 869 27.08 -70.20 31.74
N ASP A 870 25.88 -69.89 32.21
CA ASP A 870 25.47 -68.55 32.68
C ASP A 870 25.70 -68.32 34.19
N ASN A 871 26.35 -69.27 34.89
CA ASN A 871 26.60 -69.26 36.34
C ASN A 871 25.33 -69.21 37.23
N LEU A 872 24.23 -69.80 36.75
CA LEU A 872 22.97 -69.93 37.48
C LEU A 872 22.81 -71.34 38.06
N SER A 873 22.39 -71.44 39.32
CA SER A 873 22.06 -72.73 39.94
C SER A 873 20.72 -73.26 39.45
N LEU A 874 20.64 -74.56 39.12
CA LEU A 874 19.36 -75.21 38.79
C LEU A 874 18.38 -75.11 39.98
N PRO A 875 17.07 -74.89 39.76
CA PRO A 875 16.11 -74.82 40.85
C PRO A 875 15.99 -76.17 41.59
N PRO A 876 16.05 -76.21 42.93
CA PRO A 876 15.93 -77.44 43.69
C PRO A 876 14.51 -78.03 43.58
N PRO A 877 14.34 -79.37 43.62
CA PRO A 877 13.02 -80.00 43.55
C PRO A 877 12.17 -79.65 44.78
N PRO A 878 10.84 -79.46 44.61
CA PRO A 878 9.94 -79.09 45.70
C PRO A 878 9.85 -80.20 46.75
N SER A 879 10.44 -79.97 47.92
CA SER A 879 10.59 -80.98 48.98
C SER A 879 9.35 -81.07 49.88
N THR A 880 8.79 -82.29 50.05
CA THR A 880 8.15 -82.90 51.24
C THR A 880 7.13 -84.01 50.83
N PRO A 881 6.80 -85.01 51.69
CA PRO A 881 7.72 -85.84 52.48
C PRO A 881 7.33 -87.35 52.51
N SER A 882 8.26 -88.21 53.00
CA SER A 882 8.00 -89.49 53.70
C SER A 882 7.43 -90.73 52.95
N THR A 883 8.27 -91.79 52.86
CA THR A 883 8.09 -93.21 53.34
C THR A 883 6.74 -93.96 53.07
N GLN A 884 6.65 -95.26 52.70
CA GLN A 884 7.52 -96.47 52.81
C GLN A 884 7.50 -97.26 51.46
N ARG A 885 8.52 -98.02 51.02
CA ARG A 885 9.08 -99.33 51.49
C ARG A 885 8.03 -100.48 51.59
N SER A 886 8.23 -101.74 51.16
CA SER A 886 9.24 -102.40 50.26
C SER A 886 9.12 -103.95 50.27
N PHE A 887 9.70 -104.64 49.25
CA PHE A 887 10.20 -106.06 49.25
C PHE A 887 9.16 -107.22 49.11
N ARG A 888 9.47 -108.43 48.57
CA ARG A 888 10.66 -108.97 47.84
C ARG A 888 10.39 -110.28 47.02
N THR A 889 10.91 -110.32 45.78
CA THR A 889 11.63 -111.42 45.06
C THR A 889 11.26 -112.92 45.19
N ASN A 890 10.90 -113.58 44.07
CA ASN A 890 11.64 -114.69 43.38
C ASN A 890 10.74 -115.48 42.38
N SER A 891 11.22 -116.30 41.41
CA SER A 891 12.40 -116.22 40.51
C SER A 891 12.41 -117.40 39.51
N ALA A 892 12.32 -117.13 38.19
CA ALA A 892 12.68 -118.01 37.04
C ALA A 892 12.31 -117.28 35.72
N ARG A 893 12.99 -117.42 34.57
CA ARG A 893 14.26 -118.08 34.19
C ARG A 893 14.80 -117.40 32.90
N SER A 894 16.12 -117.25 32.76
CA SER A 894 17.01 -117.42 31.56
C SER A 894 16.55 -117.03 30.12
N SER A 895 17.40 -116.66 29.14
CA SER A 895 18.83 -116.25 29.02
C SER A 895 19.23 -116.07 27.53
N THR A 896 20.21 -115.29 27.03
CA THR A 896 20.95 -114.07 27.46
C THR A 896 21.93 -113.63 26.34
N THR A 897 21.96 -112.34 25.94
CA THR A 897 23.19 -111.61 25.42
C THR A 897 23.59 -111.96 23.95
N SER A 898 24.24 -111.12 23.09
CA SER A 898 25.35 -110.17 23.34
C SER A 898 25.62 -109.00 22.34
N ARG A 899 25.86 -107.80 22.90
CA ARG A 899 26.91 -106.78 22.59
C ARG A 899 26.88 -105.88 21.31
N PRO A 900 27.63 -104.73 21.31
CA PRO A 900 27.39 -103.50 20.50
C PRO A 900 28.62 -103.15 19.58
N PRO A 901 28.87 -101.91 19.03
CA PRO A 901 28.22 -100.58 19.14
C PRO A 901 27.86 -99.92 17.76
N ALA A 902 27.45 -98.65 17.58
CA ALA A 902 27.53 -97.44 18.42
C ALA A 902 26.48 -96.33 18.14
N SER A 903 26.45 -95.32 19.03
CA SER A 903 26.20 -93.88 18.80
C SER A 903 24.85 -93.32 18.27
N SER A 904 24.18 -92.51 19.12
CA SER A 904 23.49 -91.21 18.87
C SER A 904 22.30 -91.11 17.87
N ALA A 905 21.24 -90.29 18.09
CA ALA A 905 20.86 -89.40 19.21
C ALA A 905 19.32 -89.08 19.18
N SER A 906 18.86 -88.20 20.08
CA SER A 906 17.47 -88.03 20.54
C SER A 906 16.60 -86.95 19.85
N SER A 907 15.36 -86.84 20.35
CA SER A 907 14.32 -85.80 20.16
C SER A 907 14.80 -84.34 20.34
N ARG A 908 14.15 -83.26 19.83
CA ARG A 908 12.73 -82.84 19.61
C ARG A 908 12.06 -82.21 20.87
N GLY A 909 11.55 -80.96 20.77
CA GLY A 909 10.75 -80.23 21.80
C GLY A 909 11.31 -78.81 22.12
N ALA A 910 10.62 -77.65 22.15
CA ALA A 910 9.20 -77.24 22.35
C ALA A 910 8.73 -77.25 23.84
N SER A 911 7.99 -76.28 24.42
CA SER A 911 7.41 -74.98 23.95
C SER A 911 6.98 -74.06 25.14
N ALA A 912 6.47 -72.84 24.88
CA ALA A 912 6.06 -71.82 25.88
C ALA A 912 4.63 -71.99 26.49
N PRO A 913 4.23 -71.18 27.50
CA PRO A 913 3.03 -70.32 27.37
C PRO A 913 3.09 -68.91 28.07
N GLN A 914 1.98 -68.15 28.09
CA GLN A 914 1.85 -66.69 28.41
C GLN A 914 0.45 -66.32 29.02
N PRO A 915 -0.26 -65.17 28.71
CA PRO A 915 0.03 -63.75 29.05
C PRO A 915 -0.54 -63.14 30.38
N PRO A 916 -1.84 -62.84 30.71
CA PRO A 916 -3.48 -62.61 29.65
C PRO A 916 -3.82 -61.28 28.86
N THR A 917 -5.06 -60.69 28.94
CA THR A 917 -5.57 -59.58 28.03
C THR A 917 -6.54 -58.44 28.57
N VAL A 918 -6.44 -57.25 27.90
CA VAL A 918 -7.33 -56.06 27.64
C VAL A 918 -7.81 -55.01 28.68
N LYS A 919 -7.89 -53.73 28.19
CA LYS A 919 -8.96 -52.66 28.25
C LYS A 919 -8.77 -51.35 29.10
N MET A 920 -8.75 -50.20 28.40
CA MET A 920 -9.71 -49.05 28.48
C MET A 920 -9.37 -47.68 29.16
N VAL A 921 -9.19 -46.65 28.30
CA VAL A 921 -9.81 -45.28 28.21
C VAL A 921 -10.26 -44.48 29.46
N GLY A 922 -9.96 -43.15 29.43
CA GLY A 922 -10.63 -42.06 30.18
C GLY A 922 -9.70 -41.39 31.22
N LEU A 923 -9.24 -40.13 31.11
CA LEU A 923 -9.83 -38.79 30.86
C LEU A 923 -10.25 -38.02 32.13
N ASP A 924 -9.97 -36.71 32.10
CA ASP A 924 -10.55 -35.59 32.86
C ASP A 924 -10.30 -35.47 34.39
N LEU A 925 -10.20 -34.27 35.01
CA LEU A 925 -9.85 -32.90 34.53
C LEU A 925 -9.51 -31.99 35.75
N ASN A 926 -8.88 -30.82 35.51
CA ASN A 926 -8.72 -29.64 36.41
C ASN A 926 -7.83 -29.82 37.69
N LEU A 927 -6.85 -28.96 38.03
CA LEU A 927 -6.77 -27.47 38.22
C LEU A 927 -7.40 -27.01 39.54
N PRO A 928 -6.71 -26.15 40.35
CA PRO A 928 -6.30 -24.77 40.02
C PRO A 928 -4.79 -24.59 39.66
N VAL A 929 -4.34 -23.58 38.90
CA VAL A 929 -4.14 -22.12 39.17
C VAL A 929 -3.11 -21.89 40.30
N THR A 930 -1.99 -21.16 40.13
CA THR A 930 -1.51 -20.18 39.10
C THR A 930 -0.09 -20.61 38.57
N SER A 931 0.76 -19.91 37.78
CA SER A 931 0.76 -18.59 37.08
C SER A 931 1.79 -18.51 35.93
N SER A 932 1.44 -17.78 34.86
CA SER A 932 2.15 -16.70 34.13
C SER A 932 3.70 -16.60 34.00
N PRO A 933 4.25 -16.05 32.88
CA PRO A 933 3.66 -15.96 31.52
C PRO A 933 4.63 -16.03 30.28
N LEU A 934 4.04 -16.45 29.13
CA LEU A 934 4.18 -15.93 27.75
C LEU A 934 5.43 -16.14 26.82
N THR A 935 5.06 -16.34 25.53
CA THR A 935 5.72 -15.96 24.24
C THR A 935 6.99 -16.65 23.69
N THR A 936 6.75 -17.64 22.79
CA THR A 936 7.16 -17.70 21.36
C THR A 936 8.49 -17.08 20.86
N SER A 937 9.33 -17.85 20.14
CA SER A 937 9.47 -17.82 18.65
C SER A 937 10.85 -18.25 18.07
N ARG A 938 10.80 -19.07 17.01
CA ARG A 938 11.72 -19.21 15.83
C ARG A 938 13.27 -19.09 15.92
N ARG A 939 13.91 -20.23 15.60
CA ARG A 939 14.70 -20.51 14.36
C ARG A 939 16.18 -20.02 14.25
N SER A 940 17.03 -20.91 13.70
CA SER A 940 18.41 -20.68 13.17
C SER A 940 19.50 -20.30 14.21
N SER A 941 20.80 -20.60 14.04
CA SER A 941 21.51 -21.53 13.13
C SER A 941 22.99 -21.65 13.57
N SER A 942 23.62 -22.82 13.38
CA SER A 942 25.10 -22.99 13.42
C SER A 942 25.71 -22.76 12.03
N GLY A 943 26.88 -22.14 11.83
CA GLY A 943 27.84 -21.43 12.70
C GLY A 943 28.81 -20.64 11.77
N SER A 944 29.87 -19.93 12.19
CA SER A 944 30.51 -19.76 13.50
C SER A 944 31.43 -18.50 13.48
N SER A 945 31.86 -18.02 14.66
CA SER A 945 32.91 -16.99 14.92
C SER A 945 32.64 -15.54 14.41
N THR A 946 33.10 -14.44 15.05
CA THR A 946 33.93 -14.27 16.27
C THR A 946 33.63 -12.95 17.03
N LYS A 947 33.71 -12.98 18.37
CA LYS A 947 34.05 -11.90 19.35
C LYS A 947 33.62 -10.42 19.17
N SER A 948 32.98 -9.89 20.23
CA SER A 948 33.02 -8.51 20.81
C SER A 948 32.56 -7.29 19.98
N GLY A 949 31.86 -6.30 20.55
CA GLY A 949 31.25 -6.28 21.90
C GLY A 949 30.72 -4.92 22.39
N SER A 950 29.62 -4.97 23.17
CA SER A 950 29.03 -3.91 24.02
C SER A 950 28.31 -2.72 23.37
N SER A 951 27.32 -2.19 24.12
CA SER A 951 26.90 -0.77 24.19
C SER A 951 26.08 -0.16 23.01
N THR A 952 25.03 0.66 23.20
CA THR A 952 24.18 1.00 24.36
C THR A 952 22.87 1.70 23.90
N LYS A 953 21.69 1.12 24.22
CA LYS A 953 20.34 1.78 24.21
C LYS A 953 19.92 2.34 22.81
N ARG A 954 18.75 2.95 22.58
CA ARG A 954 17.61 3.33 23.45
C ARG A 954 16.27 3.21 22.69
N ASN A 955 15.24 2.79 23.43
CA ASN A 955 13.80 2.67 23.14
C ASN A 955 13.23 3.43 21.92
N LEU A 956 12.48 2.71 21.07
CA LEU A 956 11.01 2.77 21.05
C LEU A 956 10.40 1.43 20.60
#